data_AF-A0A4U0XC11-F1
#
_entry.id   AF-A0A4U0XC11-F1
#
_cell.length_a   1.000
_cell.length_b   1.000
_cell.length_c   1.000
_cell.angle_alpha   90.00
_cell.angle_beta   90.00
_cell.angle_gamma   90.00
#
_symmetry.space_group_name_H-M   'P 1'
#
loop_
_entity.id
_entity.type
_entity.pdbx_description
1 polymer ?
#
loop_
_entity_poly.entity_id
_entity_poly.type
_entity_poly.pdbx_seq_one_letter_code
_entity_poly.pdbx_strand_id
1 'polypeptide(L)'
;DKSEPCEDEMVYIESRAATEHSAMDHGFFEEQTFFDLNDRDVKPLGSGRVDWLIERFNGTKEEPNNEQVMRSPIMHVGGYDWRIVFYPKGNSTEFLSLYLECVTMQQPEFAEFDTFEQPPFPFLAGESTDAIKKRRSVAAQVSVVMYNPSEPRTYDFKMDAHRYSKHSADYGWRYLAHRDEFHMRRHGQRQALLRDDKLAFTAYIRVIDDPTRCMWAHDHTERFKDSLLTSSLRPFAGQLPHLAALIPLLHFQPFRALITQHQEVTRTVYKLQTLLWKLCSRTRSVGYGRRPENVETTDAVSCLRAVRDALGKECDQNMLEKLLGSLDPEKGALVSGNRLQTKTCSSIQEAVKKHATPIATPGLLAVELQRQEFDAEVRKWRKLTNRVEVDQFLTVDGHQYELFNVVTHCGELGSNKHNVYIKPSFRSSMWYAYEDRRVTAMTRKGAVEDHEGVGSKGCEKNKRRDSPFSGISDPAETEVVYLAMYIRYDYRAQNEYQPKEEVWSVPEDIRKGLDFPKQKESKRPPTNAEEAADMPFRVEQDRFEQELREREANESAAGPSTPEWPLTDEEGDVVMSDAEDEAPVQPPQTTDMTASISLTQIPTKPSLSHKWHTTIDSLGHDYYQGQMFGDKYQGEGHLVSMSGDEYIGHFYQGKQEGYGKMVYALSGNVYEGQWQAGQHHGHGTLTEAATGNVFEGGWKEGKKHGRFVLKGQVTEEDRGLCTICYEREMTTAFYDCGHVLACRECAARIDSCPICRRRVVGRLQLYGVRMTLE
;
A
#
# COMPACT_ATOMS: atom_id res chain seq x y z
N ASP A 1 -10.91 8.92 48.82
CA ASP A 1 -10.74 10.37 49.03
C ASP A 1 -12.08 11.04 49.35
N LYS A 2 -12.19 11.85 50.41
CA LYS A 2 -13.40 12.61 50.83
C LYS A 2 -13.42 14.07 50.38
N SER A 3 -12.48 14.49 49.54
CA SER A 3 -12.45 15.83 48.99
C SER A 3 -13.70 16.16 48.18
N GLU A 4 -14.11 17.43 48.26
CA GLU A 4 -15.19 18.03 47.49
C GLU A 4 -14.60 19.15 46.61
N PRO A 5 -15.22 19.47 45.46
CA PRO A 5 -14.78 20.58 44.62
C PRO A 5 -14.96 21.93 45.32
N CYS A 6 -14.00 22.85 45.14
CA CYS A 6 -14.14 24.22 45.63
C CYS A 6 -15.13 25.03 44.79
N GLU A 7 -15.51 26.23 45.24
CA GLU A 7 -16.45 27.10 44.53
C GLU A 7 -16.02 27.39 43.08
N ASP A 8 -14.74 27.71 42.85
CA ASP A 8 -14.19 27.95 41.52
C ASP A 8 -14.25 26.70 40.62
N GLU A 9 -13.99 25.52 41.19
CA GLU A 9 -14.08 24.24 40.49
C GLU A 9 -15.54 23.87 40.18
N MET A 10 -16.47 24.21 41.06
CA MET A 10 -17.91 24.05 40.83
C MET A 10 -18.39 24.94 39.68
N VAL A 11 -17.95 26.19 39.62
CA VAL A 11 -18.23 27.09 38.47
C VAL A 11 -17.65 26.50 37.18
N TYR A 12 -16.44 25.92 37.23
CA TYR A 12 -15.85 25.23 36.07
C TYR A 12 -16.68 24.02 35.63
N ILE A 13 -17.10 23.17 36.57
CA ILE A 13 -17.95 22.01 36.30
C ILE A 13 -19.31 22.46 35.72
N GLU A 14 -19.93 23.48 36.31
CA GLU A 14 -21.21 24.03 35.84
C GLU A 14 -21.11 24.67 34.46
N SER A 15 -19.98 25.30 34.13
CA SER A 15 -19.72 25.81 32.78
C SER A 15 -19.71 24.70 31.71
N ARG A 16 -19.38 23.47 32.12
CA ARG A 16 -19.38 22.26 31.26
C ARG A 16 -20.66 21.44 31.38
N ALA A 17 -21.56 21.77 32.29
CA ALA A 17 -22.77 20.99 32.58
C ALA A 17 -23.69 20.80 31.37
N ALA A 18 -23.68 21.71 30.39
CA ALA A 18 -24.41 21.57 29.14
C ALA A 18 -23.96 20.36 28.27
N THR A 19 -22.77 19.81 28.56
CA THR A 19 -22.17 18.65 27.90
C THR A 19 -21.95 17.47 28.85
N GLU A 20 -22.29 17.62 30.13
CA GLU A 20 -22.22 16.53 31.11
C GLU A 20 -23.47 15.67 31.01
N HIS A 21 -23.29 14.39 30.70
CA HIS A 21 -24.36 13.40 30.78
C HIS A 21 -24.20 12.58 32.06
N SER A 22 -25.31 12.17 32.66
CA SER A 22 -25.27 11.20 33.77
C SER A 22 -25.07 9.80 33.19
N ALA A 23 -24.33 8.91 33.87
CA ALA A 23 -24.25 7.49 33.50
C ALA A 23 -25.63 6.80 33.41
N MET A 24 -26.66 7.38 34.05
CA MET A 24 -28.06 6.93 33.98
C MET A 24 -28.81 7.47 32.75
N ASP A 25 -28.21 8.36 31.96
CA ASP A 25 -28.74 8.84 30.68
C ASP A 25 -28.52 7.77 29.60
N HIS A 26 -29.31 6.72 29.69
CA HIS A 26 -29.16 5.54 28.84
C HIS A 26 -29.32 5.84 27.36
N GLY A 27 -30.23 6.76 26.99
CA GLY A 27 -30.45 7.13 25.59
C GLY A 27 -29.19 7.70 24.94
N PHE A 28 -28.46 8.56 25.65
CA PHE A 28 -27.21 9.12 25.15
C PHE A 28 -26.13 8.06 24.90
N PHE A 29 -25.91 7.14 25.85
CA PHE A 29 -24.89 6.11 25.67
C PHE A 29 -25.29 5.06 24.64
N GLU A 30 -26.57 4.73 24.53
CA GLU A 30 -27.08 3.86 23.48
C GLU A 30 -26.88 4.49 22.10
N GLU A 31 -27.19 5.77 21.91
CA GLU A 31 -26.95 6.49 20.65
C GLU A 31 -25.46 6.53 20.27
N GLN A 32 -24.57 6.71 21.25
CA GLN A 32 -23.12 6.68 20.97
C GLN A 32 -22.61 5.28 20.62
N THR A 33 -23.10 4.26 21.32
CA THR A 33 -22.66 2.86 21.15
C THR A 33 -23.23 2.26 19.87
N PHE A 34 -24.50 2.51 19.60
CA PHE A 34 -25.27 1.89 18.51
C PHE A 34 -25.20 2.73 17.24
N PHE A 35 -23.98 3.07 16.82
CA PHE A 35 -23.76 3.86 15.62
C PHE A 35 -24.39 3.21 14.38
N ASP A 36 -24.89 4.04 13.47
CA ASP A 36 -25.55 3.59 12.25
C ASP A 36 -24.57 2.89 11.31
N LEU A 37 -24.86 1.62 11.04
CA LEU A 37 -24.07 0.78 10.12
C LEU A 37 -24.26 1.21 8.66
N ASN A 38 -25.34 1.95 8.36
CA ASN A 38 -25.66 2.49 7.03
C ASN A 38 -25.59 1.41 5.92
N ASP A 39 -25.85 0.15 6.24
CA ASP A 39 -25.80 -0.99 5.32
C ASP A 39 -27.18 -1.66 5.31
N ARG A 40 -27.66 -2.06 4.13
CA ARG A 40 -28.97 -2.70 3.96
C ARG A 40 -28.96 -4.18 4.34
N ASP A 41 -27.80 -4.83 4.20
CA ASP A 41 -27.66 -6.27 4.41
C ASP A 41 -27.40 -6.62 5.89
N VAL A 42 -27.02 -5.63 6.70
CA VAL A 42 -26.65 -5.82 8.10
C VAL A 42 -27.79 -5.33 8.99
N LYS A 43 -28.33 -6.21 9.82
CA LYS A 43 -29.48 -5.89 10.67
C LYS A 43 -29.19 -6.13 12.14
N PRO A 44 -29.66 -5.27 13.05
CA PRO A 44 -29.56 -5.55 14.47
C PRO A 44 -30.51 -6.69 14.84
N LEU A 45 -30.01 -7.71 15.53
CA LEU A 45 -30.83 -8.81 16.07
C LEU A 45 -31.55 -8.38 17.35
N GLY A 46 -30.82 -7.70 18.23
CA GLY A 46 -31.34 -7.20 19.48
C GLY A 46 -30.31 -6.36 20.21
N SER A 47 -30.79 -5.38 20.97
CA SER A 47 -30.01 -4.60 21.91
C SER A 47 -30.45 -4.91 23.34
N GLY A 48 -29.54 -4.69 24.27
CA GLY A 48 -29.79 -4.91 25.69
C GLY A 48 -28.70 -4.30 26.54
N ARG A 49 -28.93 -4.34 27.85
CA ARG A 49 -28.09 -3.69 28.84
C ARG A 49 -27.81 -4.63 30.00
N VAL A 50 -26.58 -4.59 30.50
CA VAL A 50 -26.16 -5.33 31.70
C VAL A 50 -25.78 -4.31 32.77
N ASP A 51 -26.58 -4.24 33.83
CA ASP A 51 -26.29 -3.41 35.00
C ASP A 51 -25.68 -4.27 36.11
N TRP A 52 -24.58 -3.81 36.68
CA TRP A 52 -23.88 -4.52 37.74
C TRP A 52 -23.38 -3.53 38.80
N LEU A 53 -23.88 -3.69 40.02
CA LEU A 53 -23.46 -2.93 41.18
C LEU A 53 -22.54 -3.78 42.06
N ILE A 54 -21.35 -3.25 42.34
CA ILE A 54 -20.43 -3.77 43.34
C ILE A 54 -20.58 -2.92 44.59
N GLU A 55 -21.17 -3.47 45.65
CA GLU A 55 -21.40 -2.74 46.91
C GLU A 55 -20.18 -2.75 47.86
N ARG A 56 -19.29 -3.72 47.69
CA ARG A 56 -18.10 -3.93 48.54
C ARG A 56 -16.88 -4.24 47.68
N PHE A 57 -16.34 -3.22 47.02
CA PHE A 57 -15.19 -3.38 46.12
C PHE A 57 -13.96 -3.92 46.85
N ASN A 58 -13.56 -3.29 47.96
CA ASN A 58 -12.42 -3.72 48.78
C ASN A 58 -12.81 -4.75 49.85
N GLY A 59 -14.10 -4.89 50.15
CA GLY A 59 -14.60 -5.78 51.20
C GLY A 59 -14.60 -5.11 52.57
N THR A 60 -14.68 -5.90 53.63
CA THR A 60 -14.58 -5.39 55.01
C THR A 60 -13.17 -5.63 55.55
N LYS A 61 -12.84 -4.99 56.68
CA LYS A 61 -11.56 -5.23 57.36
C LYS A 61 -11.40 -6.69 57.81
N GLU A 62 -12.50 -7.38 58.06
CA GLU A 62 -12.57 -8.77 58.51
C GLU A 62 -12.58 -9.75 57.33
N GLU A 63 -13.14 -9.34 56.19
CA GLU A 63 -13.23 -10.12 54.95
C GLU A 63 -12.84 -9.23 53.75
N PRO A 64 -11.52 -9.05 53.51
CA PRO A 64 -11.03 -8.25 52.39
C PRO A 64 -11.27 -8.99 51.06
N ASN A 65 -11.71 -8.25 50.05
CA ASN A 65 -11.91 -8.80 48.71
C ASN A 65 -10.55 -9.04 48.03
N ASN A 66 -10.19 -10.32 47.91
CA ASN A 66 -8.95 -10.76 47.27
C ASN A 66 -9.14 -11.31 45.85
N GLU A 67 -10.37 -11.25 45.32
CA GLU A 67 -10.69 -11.77 44.00
C GLU A 67 -9.82 -11.11 42.92
N GLN A 68 -9.18 -11.93 42.10
CA GLN A 68 -8.43 -11.44 40.93
C GLN A 68 -9.37 -11.14 39.76
N VAL A 69 -10.52 -11.81 39.72
CA VAL A 69 -11.52 -11.71 38.65
C VAL A 69 -12.91 -11.73 39.28
N MET A 70 -13.67 -10.67 39.03
CA MET A 70 -15.06 -10.54 39.43
C MET A 70 -15.95 -10.69 38.19
N ARG A 71 -17.11 -11.34 38.33
CA ARG A 71 -18.05 -11.58 37.21
C ARG A 71 -19.44 -11.06 37.54
N SER A 72 -20.08 -10.40 36.59
CA SER A 72 -21.48 -9.99 36.72
C SER A 72 -22.44 -11.18 36.58
N PRO A 73 -23.72 -11.01 36.97
CA PRO A 73 -24.78 -11.90 36.53
C PRO A 73 -24.83 -12.00 34.99
N ILE A 74 -25.35 -13.13 34.51
CA ILE A 74 -25.53 -13.40 33.08
C ILE A 74 -26.82 -12.70 32.62
N MET A 75 -26.74 -12.01 31.48
CA MET A 75 -27.87 -11.35 30.84
C MET A 75 -28.07 -11.86 29.41
N HIS A 76 -29.33 -12.11 29.04
CA HIS A 76 -29.67 -12.58 27.70
C HIS A 76 -29.95 -11.38 26.77
N VAL A 77 -29.12 -11.21 25.73
CA VAL A 77 -29.23 -10.13 24.75
C VAL A 77 -29.03 -10.67 23.33
N GLY A 78 -30.01 -10.42 22.46
CA GLY A 78 -29.91 -10.76 21.03
C GLY A 78 -29.75 -12.25 20.74
N GLY A 79 -30.27 -13.13 21.62
CA GLY A 79 -30.15 -14.59 21.47
C GLY A 79 -28.87 -15.18 22.10
N TYR A 80 -28.06 -14.37 22.76
CA TYR A 80 -26.80 -14.78 23.39
C TYR A 80 -26.74 -14.32 24.85
N ASP A 81 -26.00 -15.07 25.66
CA ASP A 81 -25.79 -14.80 27.07
C ASP A 81 -24.48 -14.05 27.26
N TRP A 82 -24.55 -12.91 27.93
CA TRP A 82 -23.44 -11.99 28.13
C TRP A 82 -23.14 -11.79 29.60
N ARG A 83 -21.86 -11.59 29.94
CA ARG A 83 -21.43 -11.18 31.28
C ARG A 83 -20.25 -10.20 31.22
N ILE A 84 -20.17 -9.33 32.21
CA ILE A 84 -19.02 -8.46 32.44
C ILE A 84 -18.00 -9.23 33.28
N VAL A 85 -16.74 -9.22 32.83
CA VAL A 85 -15.59 -9.75 33.55
C VAL A 85 -14.67 -8.60 33.90
N PHE A 86 -14.44 -8.41 35.19
CA PHE A 86 -13.67 -7.29 35.69
C PHE A 86 -12.46 -7.77 36.49
N TYR A 87 -11.30 -7.20 36.18
CA TYR A 87 -10.02 -7.48 36.82
C TYR A 87 -9.64 -6.30 37.71
N PRO A 88 -10.02 -6.29 39.00
CA PRO A 88 -9.74 -5.17 39.91
C PRO A 88 -8.25 -4.93 40.14
N LYS A 89 -7.42 -5.96 39.99
CA LYS A 89 -5.95 -5.87 40.11
C LYS A 89 -5.25 -5.73 38.75
N GLY A 90 -6.01 -5.66 37.66
CA GLY A 90 -5.52 -5.64 36.28
C GLY A 90 -5.14 -7.02 35.74
N ASN A 91 -5.18 -7.17 34.41
CA ASN A 91 -4.76 -8.39 33.73
C ASN A 91 -3.28 -8.28 33.32
N SER A 92 -2.39 -8.64 34.26
CA SER A 92 -0.93 -8.47 34.11
C SER A 92 -0.52 -7.02 33.81
N THR A 93 -1.26 -6.06 34.38
CA THR A 93 -1.08 -4.61 34.24
C THR A 93 -1.45 -3.89 35.54
N GLU A 94 -0.98 -2.67 35.71
CA GLU A 94 -1.34 -1.80 36.85
C GLU A 94 -2.69 -1.07 36.64
N PHE A 95 -3.29 -1.23 35.46
CA PHE A 95 -4.59 -0.67 35.10
C PHE A 95 -5.72 -1.66 35.38
N LEU A 96 -6.89 -1.13 35.76
CA LEU A 96 -8.14 -1.87 35.79
C LEU A 96 -8.45 -2.36 34.37
N SER A 97 -8.71 -3.66 34.25
CA SER A 97 -9.09 -4.28 32.97
C SER A 97 -10.52 -4.78 33.03
N LEU A 98 -11.28 -4.53 31.97
CA LEU A 98 -12.68 -4.90 31.88
C LEU A 98 -12.97 -5.52 30.53
N TYR A 99 -13.65 -6.66 30.54
CA TYR A 99 -14.02 -7.42 29.37
C TYR A 99 -15.51 -7.77 29.39
N LEU A 100 -16.09 -7.85 28.19
CA LEU A 100 -17.41 -8.40 27.94
C LEU A 100 -17.24 -9.77 27.32
N GLU A 101 -17.87 -10.76 27.93
CA GLU A 101 -17.74 -12.16 27.57
C GLU A 101 -19.09 -12.72 27.11
N CYS A 102 -19.07 -13.39 25.96
CA CYS A 102 -20.21 -14.11 25.41
C CYS A 102 -20.21 -15.56 25.92
N VAL A 103 -20.97 -15.82 26.99
CA VAL A 103 -21.02 -17.10 27.69
C VAL A 103 -21.52 -18.22 26.79
N THR A 104 -22.52 -17.93 25.93
CA THR A 104 -23.07 -18.92 24.98
C THR A 104 -22.01 -19.51 24.06
N MET A 105 -20.98 -18.75 23.67
CA MET A 105 -19.94 -19.26 22.76
C MET A 105 -18.95 -20.23 23.42
N GLN A 106 -18.78 -20.12 24.74
CA GLN A 106 -17.92 -21.02 25.51
C GLN A 106 -18.61 -22.33 25.88
N GLN A 107 -19.94 -22.39 25.77
CA GLN A 107 -20.69 -23.59 26.05
C GLN A 107 -20.20 -24.76 25.18
N PRO A 108 -20.07 -25.97 25.74
CA PRO A 108 -19.65 -27.15 24.99
C PRO A 108 -20.66 -27.51 23.90
N GLU A 109 -21.96 -27.21 24.11
CA GLU A 109 -23.01 -27.43 23.12
C GLU A 109 -22.90 -26.51 21.89
N PHE A 110 -22.22 -25.37 22.01
CA PHE A 110 -22.05 -24.45 20.89
C PHE A 110 -20.99 -24.97 19.91
N ALA A 111 -21.47 -25.40 18.74
CA ALA A 111 -20.63 -25.86 17.65
C ALA A 111 -19.68 -24.74 17.20
N GLU A 112 -18.37 -25.02 17.20
CA GLU A 112 -17.35 -24.04 16.78
C GLU A 112 -17.42 -23.74 15.28
N PHE A 113 -17.86 -24.72 14.49
CA PHE A 113 -17.87 -24.62 13.04
C PHE A 113 -19.18 -25.09 12.39
N ASP A 114 -19.53 -24.43 11.30
CA ASP A 114 -20.57 -24.78 10.34
C ASP A 114 -19.99 -25.40 9.07
N THR A 115 -20.83 -26.08 8.29
CA THR A 115 -20.48 -26.52 6.94
C THR A 115 -20.75 -25.40 5.93
N PHE A 116 -19.86 -25.24 4.94
CA PHE A 116 -20.13 -24.34 3.81
C PHE A 116 -21.17 -24.96 2.88
N GLU A 117 -22.39 -24.40 2.84
CA GLU A 117 -23.44 -24.89 1.94
C GLU A 117 -23.11 -24.63 0.45
N GLN A 118 -22.51 -23.47 0.16
CA GLN A 118 -22.04 -23.03 -1.15
C GLN A 118 -20.69 -22.31 -0.98
N PRO A 119 -19.56 -22.98 -1.24
CA PRO A 119 -18.27 -22.32 -1.16
C PRO A 119 -18.11 -21.34 -2.34
N PRO A 120 -17.45 -20.18 -2.15
CA PRO A 120 -17.12 -19.24 -3.23
C PRO A 120 -16.21 -19.81 -4.31
N PHE A 121 -15.50 -20.90 -4.00
CA PHE A 121 -14.67 -21.61 -4.94
C PHE A 121 -14.96 -23.11 -4.83
N PRO A 122 -15.21 -23.83 -5.94
CA PRO A 122 -15.62 -25.23 -5.89
C PRO A 122 -14.54 -26.13 -5.27
N PHE A 123 -14.98 -27.26 -4.71
CA PHE A 123 -14.08 -28.33 -4.29
C PHE A 123 -13.68 -29.20 -5.49
N LEU A 124 -12.57 -29.92 -5.39
CA LEU A 124 -12.16 -30.85 -6.43
C LEU A 124 -12.73 -32.25 -6.15
N ALA A 125 -13.35 -32.85 -7.16
CA ALA A 125 -13.92 -34.19 -7.04
C ALA A 125 -12.82 -35.22 -6.73
N GLY A 126 -12.98 -35.98 -5.63
CA GLY A 126 -12.06 -37.04 -5.21
C GLY A 126 -11.02 -36.68 -4.14
N GLU A 127 -10.93 -35.41 -3.71
CA GLU A 127 -10.21 -35.05 -2.48
C GLU A 127 -11.17 -35.03 -1.29
N SER A 128 -10.74 -35.51 -0.12
CA SER A 128 -11.58 -35.53 1.09
C SER A 128 -11.90 -34.09 1.51
N THR A 129 -13.16 -33.70 1.30
CA THR A 129 -13.73 -32.37 1.57
C THR A 129 -14.15 -32.17 3.03
N ASP A 130 -13.95 -33.17 3.91
CA ASP A 130 -14.41 -33.16 5.30
C ASP A 130 -13.67 -32.16 6.22
N ALA A 131 -12.60 -31.52 5.75
CA ALA A 131 -11.72 -30.71 6.58
C ALA A 131 -12.11 -29.22 6.72
N ILE A 132 -12.88 -28.63 5.78
CA ILE A 132 -13.03 -27.17 5.73
C ILE A 132 -14.39 -26.76 6.29
N LYS A 133 -14.36 -26.25 7.52
CA LYS A 133 -15.54 -25.80 8.24
C LYS A 133 -15.50 -24.28 8.45
N LYS A 134 -16.66 -23.64 8.37
CA LYS A 134 -16.85 -22.19 8.57
C LYS A 134 -16.91 -21.89 10.05
N ARG A 135 -16.04 -21.04 10.59
CA ARG A 135 -16.09 -20.63 12.01
C ARG A 135 -17.42 -19.91 12.30
N ARG A 136 -18.08 -20.27 13.40
CA ARG A 136 -19.22 -19.48 13.92
C ARG A 136 -18.69 -18.25 14.65
N SER A 137 -19.25 -17.10 14.31
CA SER A 137 -18.92 -15.82 14.90
C SER A 137 -20.14 -14.92 14.94
N VAL A 138 -20.12 -13.95 15.86
CA VAL A 138 -21.18 -12.96 16.05
C VAL A 138 -20.53 -11.60 16.19
N ALA A 139 -21.02 -10.62 15.43
CA ALA A 139 -20.61 -9.23 15.55
C ALA A 139 -21.49 -8.53 16.59
N ALA A 140 -20.88 -7.75 17.48
CA ALA A 140 -21.62 -6.94 18.45
C ALA A 140 -20.96 -5.57 18.65
N GLN A 141 -21.80 -4.53 18.72
CA GLN A 141 -21.42 -3.22 19.24
C GLN A 141 -21.51 -3.28 20.75
N VAL A 142 -20.45 -2.86 21.42
CA VAL A 142 -20.32 -2.99 22.85
C VAL A 142 -19.80 -1.71 23.47
N SER A 143 -20.34 -1.33 24.61
CA SER A 143 -19.77 -0.27 25.43
C SER A 143 -19.93 -0.58 26.90
N VAL A 144 -19.08 0.04 27.69
CA VAL A 144 -19.12 -0.05 29.14
C VAL A 144 -18.92 1.33 29.75
N VAL A 145 -19.83 1.66 30.65
CA VAL A 145 -19.78 2.83 31.52
C VAL A 145 -19.46 2.32 32.92
N MET A 146 -18.29 2.69 33.44
CA MET A 146 -17.92 2.49 34.84
C MET A 146 -18.18 3.80 35.59
N TYR A 147 -19.02 3.80 36.61
CA TYR A 147 -19.47 5.03 37.26
C TYR A 147 -19.65 4.91 38.78
N ASN A 148 -19.68 6.06 39.45
CA ASN A 148 -19.99 6.13 40.87
C ASN A 148 -21.52 6.14 41.07
N PRO A 149 -22.12 5.17 41.79
CA PRO A 149 -23.57 5.13 42.00
C PRO A 149 -24.13 6.28 42.83
N SER A 150 -23.32 6.89 43.70
CA SER A 150 -23.71 8.05 44.51
C SER A 150 -23.67 9.36 43.72
N GLU A 151 -22.83 9.44 42.68
CA GLU A 151 -22.71 10.58 41.77
C GLU A 151 -22.50 10.09 40.33
N PRO A 152 -23.58 9.70 39.62
CA PRO A 152 -23.44 9.04 38.31
C PRO A 152 -22.89 9.93 37.20
N ARG A 153 -22.66 11.22 37.45
CA ARG A 153 -21.98 12.13 36.49
C ARG A 153 -20.48 11.92 36.44
N THR A 154 -19.88 11.28 37.46
CA THR A 154 -18.49 10.81 37.39
C THR A 154 -18.48 9.40 36.80
N TYR A 155 -18.01 9.27 35.56
CA TYR A 155 -17.89 7.98 34.88
C TYR A 155 -16.69 7.93 33.92
N ASP A 156 -16.22 6.72 33.65
CA ASP A 156 -15.33 6.38 32.55
C ASP A 156 -16.12 5.55 31.52
N PHE A 157 -16.11 5.99 30.27
CA PHE A 157 -16.84 5.35 29.17
C PHE A 157 -15.89 4.88 28.08
N LYS A 158 -16.09 3.64 27.64
CA LYS A 158 -15.44 3.07 26.46
C LYS A 158 -16.48 2.37 25.61
N MET A 159 -16.34 2.48 24.30
CA MET A 159 -17.17 1.80 23.32
C MET A 159 -16.29 1.23 22.22
N ASP A 160 -16.73 0.12 21.65
CA ASP A 160 -16.06 -0.56 20.56
C ASP A 160 -17.04 -1.47 19.80
N ALA A 161 -16.54 -2.11 18.76
CA ALA A 161 -17.27 -3.11 18.01
C ALA A 161 -16.37 -4.33 17.78
N HIS A 162 -16.87 -5.53 18.06
CA HIS A 162 -16.05 -6.74 18.05
C HIS A 162 -16.77 -7.95 17.47
N ARG A 163 -15.97 -8.86 16.90
CA ARG A 163 -16.38 -10.18 16.45
C ARG A 163 -16.06 -11.26 17.46
N TYR A 164 -17.08 -11.71 18.16
CA TYR A 164 -16.99 -12.81 19.10
C TYR A 164 -16.94 -14.15 18.36
N SER A 165 -16.07 -15.05 18.83
CA SER A 165 -15.99 -16.44 18.36
C SER A 165 -15.60 -17.36 19.51
N LYS A 166 -15.63 -18.68 19.33
CA LYS A 166 -15.16 -19.60 20.39
C LYS A 166 -13.69 -19.40 20.78
N HIS A 167 -12.87 -18.90 19.85
CA HIS A 167 -11.47 -18.55 20.11
C HIS A 167 -11.32 -17.18 20.80
N SER A 168 -12.23 -16.26 20.50
CA SER A 168 -12.26 -14.88 20.99
C SER A 168 -13.63 -14.60 21.63
N ALA A 169 -13.91 -15.28 22.74
CA ALA A 169 -15.23 -15.22 23.39
C ALA A 169 -15.38 -14.01 24.32
N ASP A 170 -14.26 -13.38 24.67
CA ASP A 170 -14.15 -12.19 25.51
C ASP A 170 -13.44 -11.06 24.75
N TYR A 171 -13.94 -9.85 24.95
CA TYR A 171 -13.35 -8.65 24.37
C TYR A 171 -13.51 -7.46 25.30
N GLY A 172 -12.51 -6.61 25.37
CA GLY A 172 -12.56 -5.46 26.27
C GLY A 172 -11.29 -4.65 26.31
N TRP A 173 -11.21 -3.82 27.33
CA TRP A 173 -10.16 -2.82 27.49
C TRP A 173 -9.24 -3.21 28.63
N ARG A 174 -7.98 -3.49 28.28
CA ARG A 174 -6.93 -3.78 29.25
C ARG A 174 -6.57 -2.55 30.09
N TYR A 175 -6.68 -1.36 29.51
CA TYR A 175 -6.29 -0.07 30.08
C TYR A 175 -7.51 0.83 30.26
N LEU A 176 -8.39 0.52 31.23
CA LEU A 176 -9.59 1.33 31.47
C LEU A 176 -9.28 2.55 32.34
N ALA A 177 -8.79 2.30 33.56
CA ALA A 177 -8.41 3.33 34.52
C ALA A 177 -7.20 2.87 35.36
N HIS A 178 -6.38 3.82 35.80
CA HIS A 178 -5.23 3.51 36.65
C HIS A 178 -5.69 3.11 38.06
N ARG A 179 -5.19 1.99 38.59
CA ARG A 179 -5.62 1.42 39.88
C ARG A 179 -5.38 2.39 41.05
N ASP A 180 -4.30 3.15 41.00
CA ASP A 180 -3.98 4.03 42.12
C ASP A 180 -4.74 5.36 42.03
N GLU A 181 -5.44 5.65 40.94
CA GLU A 181 -6.09 6.94 40.73
C GLU A 181 -7.61 6.92 40.88
N PHE A 182 -8.27 5.79 40.58
CA PHE A 182 -9.75 5.77 40.51
C PHE A 182 -10.46 5.99 41.87
N HIS A 183 -9.74 5.83 42.99
CA HIS A 183 -10.23 6.12 44.34
C HIS A 183 -9.92 7.54 44.83
N MET A 184 -9.17 8.31 44.03
CA MET A 184 -8.87 9.73 44.24
C MET A 184 -9.75 10.59 43.34
N ARG A 185 -10.19 11.75 43.85
CA ARG A 185 -10.96 12.69 43.03
C ARG A 185 -10.00 13.43 42.10
N ARG A 186 -10.29 13.42 40.78
CA ARG A 186 -9.54 14.23 39.82
C ARG A 186 -10.17 15.61 39.68
N HIS A 187 -9.37 16.59 39.24
CA HIS A 187 -9.88 17.93 38.96
C HIS A 187 -11.01 17.89 37.90
N GLY A 188 -12.09 18.61 38.16
CA GLY A 188 -13.29 18.61 37.33
C GLY A 188 -14.27 17.45 37.61
N GLN A 189 -13.97 16.56 38.56
CA GLN A 189 -14.92 15.56 39.04
C GLN A 189 -15.61 16.05 40.31
N ARG A 190 -16.94 15.82 40.39
CA ARG A 190 -17.75 16.11 41.58
C ARG A 190 -17.39 15.19 42.75
N GLN A 191 -17.13 13.91 42.46
CA GLN A 191 -16.67 12.90 43.41
C GLN A 191 -15.69 11.95 42.72
N ALA A 192 -14.88 11.23 43.51
CA ALA A 192 -14.04 10.13 43.01
C ALA A 192 -14.91 9.00 42.44
N LEU A 193 -14.33 8.18 41.56
CA LEU A 193 -15.04 7.09 40.89
C LEU A 193 -15.40 5.95 41.85
N LEU A 194 -14.49 5.60 42.76
CA LEU A 194 -14.77 4.71 43.89
C LEU A 194 -15.11 5.52 45.14
N ARG A 195 -16.36 5.42 45.61
CA ARG A 195 -16.87 6.10 46.80
C ARG A 195 -17.69 5.15 47.67
N ASP A 196 -17.50 5.21 48.98
CA ASP A 196 -18.19 4.36 49.96
C ASP A 196 -18.08 2.85 49.66
N ASP A 197 -16.95 2.45 49.05
CA ASP A 197 -16.65 1.10 48.57
C ASP A 197 -17.62 0.58 47.48
N LYS A 198 -18.36 1.48 46.83
CA LYS A 198 -19.32 1.17 45.77
C LYS A 198 -18.80 1.58 44.40
N LEU A 199 -19.03 0.71 43.43
CA LEU A 199 -18.72 0.93 42.01
C LEU A 199 -19.80 0.28 41.16
N ALA A 200 -20.27 0.97 40.13
CA ALA A 200 -21.31 0.46 39.25
C ALA A 200 -20.81 0.38 37.80
N PHE A 201 -21.32 -0.61 37.07
CA PHE A 201 -21.06 -0.82 35.67
C PHE A 201 -22.37 -0.95 34.92
N THR A 202 -22.44 -0.30 33.78
CA THR A 202 -23.51 -0.49 32.81
C THR A 202 -22.87 -0.80 31.46
N ALA A 203 -23.15 -1.98 30.93
CA ALA A 203 -22.72 -2.36 29.60
C ALA A 203 -23.89 -2.32 28.61
N TYR A 204 -23.70 -1.68 27.46
CA TYR A 204 -24.67 -1.66 26.37
C TYR A 204 -24.17 -2.58 25.26
N ILE A 205 -25.04 -3.49 24.82
CA ILE A 205 -24.69 -4.52 23.85
C ILE A 205 -25.75 -4.52 22.77
N ARG A 206 -25.33 -4.45 21.51
CA ARG A 206 -26.19 -4.64 20.34
C ARG A 206 -25.59 -5.70 19.45
N VAL A 207 -26.30 -6.82 19.35
CA VAL A 207 -25.92 -7.96 18.53
C VAL A 207 -26.39 -7.72 17.11
N ILE A 208 -25.51 -8.01 16.15
CA ILE A 208 -25.74 -7.75 14.74
C ILE A 208 -25.77 -9.07 13.96
N ASP A 209 -26.79 -9.19 13.12
CA ASP A 209 -26.87 -10.21 12.08
C ASP A 209 -25.94 -9.81 10.95
N ASP A 210 -24.73 -10.36 10.97
CA ASP A 210 -23.74 -10.20 9.93
C ASP A 210 -23.77 -11.41 8.98
N PRO A 211 -24.31 -11.26 7.74
CA PRO A 211 -24.31 -12.35 6.77
C PRO A 211 -22.89 -12.76 6.37
N THR A 212 -21.91 -11.84 6.50
CA THR A 212 -20.52 -12.08 6.15
C THR A 212 -19.77 -12.90 7.19
N ARG A 213 -20.21 -12.81 8.46
CA ARG A 213 -19.53 -13.34 9.65
C ARG A 213 -18.07 -12.86 9.82
N CYS A 214 -17.68 -11.82 9.10
CA CYS A 214 -16.32 -11.29 9.01
C CYS A 214 -16.20 -9.86 9.55
N MET A 215 -17.31 -9.21 9.86
CA MET A 215 -17.34 -7.85 10.40
C MET A 215 -16.55 -7.76 11.71
N TRP A 216 -15.79 -6.69 11.90
CA TRP A 216 -15.05 -6.34 13.14
C TRP A 216 -14.08 -7.40 13.67
N ALA A 217 -13.36 -8.03 12.75
CA ALA A 217 -12.30 -8.98 13.07
C ALA A 217 -10.96 -8.27 13.34
N HIS A 218 -10.43 -8.43 14.57
CA HIS A 218 -9.24 -7.72 15.11
C HIS A 218 -7.92 -8.53 15.08
N ASP A 219 -7.88 -9.71 14.45
CA ASP A 219 -6.72 -10.62 14.57
C ASP A 219 -5.50 -10.24 13.71
N HIS A 220 -4.35 -10.07 14.36
CA HIS A 220 -3.06 -9.79 13.72
C HIS A 220 -2.14 -11.03 13.61
N THR A 221 -2.47 -12.14 14.28
CA THR A 221 -1.52 -13.23 14.56
C THR A 221 -1.57 -14.40 13.55
N GLU A 222 -2.74 -14.78 13.01
CA GLU A 222 -2.86 -15.93 12.08
C GLU A 222 -3.72 -15.68 10.82
N ARG A 223 -3.35 -14.68 10.01
CA ARG A 223 -4.10 -14.26 8.80
C ARG A 223 -4.51 -15.39 7.83
N PHE A 224 -3.72 -16.46 7.70
CA PHE A 224 -4.03 -17.59 6.80
C PHE A 224 -5.15 -18.49 7.31
N LYS A 225 -5.06 -18.97 8.57
CA LYS A 225 -6.04 -19.92 9.11
C LYS A 225 -7.40 -19.24 9.27
N ASP A 226 -7.39 -17.99 9.71
CA ASP A 226 -8.64 -17.24 9.89
C ASP A 226 -9.32 -16.92 8.55
N SER A 227 -8.56 -16.57 7.51
CA SER A 227 -9.12 -16.38 6.17
C SER A 227 -9.79 -17.66 5.66
N LEU A 228 -9.15 -18.82 5.87
CA LEU A 228 -9.68 -20.11 5.43
C LEU A 228 -10.93 -20.52 6.23
N LEU A 229 -10.92 -20.33 7.55
CA LEU A 229 -12.06 -20.66 8.40
C LEU A 229 -13.25 -19.71 8.21
N THR A 230 -13.04 -18.49 7.73
CA THR A 230 -14.12 -17.50 7.57
C THR A 230 -14.66 -17.47 6.15
N SER A 231 -13.78 -17.33 5.16
CA SER A 231 -14.13 -17.16 3.75
C SER A 231 -14.02 -18.44 2.93
N SER A 232 -13.43 -19.52 3.47
CA SER A 232 -12.99 -20.74 2.74
C SER A 232 -11.95 -20.50 1.65
N LEU A 233 -11.54 -19.25 1.43
CA LEU A 233 -10.60 -18.88 0.39
C LEU A 233 -9.19 -18.78 0.94
N ARG A 234 -8.24 -19.14 0.09
CA ARG A 234 -6.82 -19.01 0.39
C ARG A 234 -6.36 -17.58 0.10
N PRO A 235 -5.65 -16.91 1.03
CA PRO A 235 -5.04 -15.61 0.75
C PRO A 235 -3.77 -15.74 -0.09
N PHE A 236 -3.52 -14.72 -0.90
CA PHE A 236 -2.26 -14.52 -1.61
C PHE A 236 -1.30 -13.66 -0.79
N ALA A 237 0.00 -13.77 -1.07
CA ALA A 237 1.03 -12.93 -0.48
C ALA A 237 1.19 -11.63 -1.27
N GLY A 238 1.01 -10.49 -0.62
CA GLY A 238 1.19 -9.16 -1.20
C GLY A 238 -0.07 -8.56 -1.83
N GLN A 239 -0.08 -7.23 -1.92
CA GLN A 239 -1.06 -6.42 -2.65
C GLN A 239 -0.52 -6.05 -4.04
N LEU A 240 -0.11 -7.05 -4.80
CA LEU A 240 0.66 -6.84 -6.03
C LEU A 240 -0.25 -6.73 -7.27
N PRO A 241 0.10 -5.91 -8.28
CA PRO A 241 -0.68 -5.74 -9.51
C PRO A 241 -0.97 -7.04 -10.26
N HIS A 242 -0.02 -7.97 -10.27
CA HIS A 242 -0.20 -9.24 -10.97
C HIS A 242 -1.27 -10.11 -10.31
N LEU A 243 -1.44 -10.03 -8.99
CA LEU A 243 -2.53 -10.70 -8.29
C LEU A 243 -3.87 -10.02 -8.61
N ALA A 244 -3.87 -8.69 -8.68
CA ALA A 244 -5.04 -7.92 -9.08
C ALA A 244 -5.56 -8.28 -10.47
N ALA A 245 -4.67 -8.65 -11.38
CA ALA A 245 -5.01 -9.19 -12.69
C ALA A 245 -5.48 -10.65 -12.64
N LEU A 246 -4.75 -11.52 -11.93
CA LEU A 246 -4.96 -12.97 -12.00
C LEU A 246 -6.16 -13.45 -11.18
N ILE A 247 -6.43 -12.86 -10.02
CA ILE A 247 -7.51 -13.31 -9.14
C ILE A 247 -8.87 -13.27 -9.85
N PRO A 248 -9.29 -12.16 -10.49
CA PRO A 248 -10.57 -12.11 -11.21
C PRO A 248 -10.67 -13.16 -12.31
N LEU A 249 -9.60 -13.35 -13.09
CA LEU A 249 -9.56 -14.35 -14.14
C LEU A 249 -9.69 -15.77 -13.60
N LEU A 250 -8.99 -16.10 -12.51
CA LEU A 250 -9.03 -17.43 -11.89
C LEU A 250 -10.41 -17.76 -11.29
N HIS A 251 -11.21 -16.76 -10.90
CA HIS A 251 -12.58 -17.00 -10.45
C HIS A 251 -13.59 -17.11 -11.60
N PHE A 252 -13.27 -16.60 -12.78
CA PHE A 252 -14.14 -16.66 -13.93
C PHE A 252 -14.17 -18.08 -14.52
N GLN A 253 -15.30 -18.77 -14.39
CA GLN A 253 -15.44 -20.19 -14.75
C GLN A 253 -15.08 -20.52 -16.22
N PRO A 254 -15.52 -19.75 -17.24
CA PRO A 254 -15.13 -20.01 -18.63
C PRO A 254 -13.60 -19.96 -18.85
N PHE A 255 -12.91 -19.09 -18.12
CA PHE A 255 -11.44 -19.00 -18.18
C PHE A 255 -10.76 -20.18 -17.48
N ARG A 256 -11.29 -20.63 -16.34
CA ARG A 256 -10.83 -21.87 -15.69
C ARG A 256 -11.00 -23.09 -16.59
N ALA A 257 -12.15 -23.21 -17.27
CA ALA A 257 -12.40 -24.29 -18.22
C ALA A 257 -11.37 -24.29 -19.37
N LEU A 258 -11.02 -23.11 -19.89
CA LEU A 258 -9.99 -22.96 -20.92
C LEU A 258 -8.62 -23.44 -20.43
N ILE A 259 -8.21 -23.09 -19.21
CA ILE A 259 -6.90 -23.49 -18.64
C ILE A 259 -6.85 -24.98 -18.31
N THR A 260 -7.95 -25.54 -17.81
CA THR A 260 -8.01 -26.94 -17.36
C THR A 260 -8.08 -27.93 -18.52
N GLN A 261 -8.66 -27.53 -19.66
CA GLN A 261 -8.72 -28.34 -20.89
C GLN A 261 -7.40 -28.37 -21.66
N HIS A 262 -6.51 -27.38 -21.44
CA HIS A 262 -5.24 -27.29 -22.14
C HIS A 262 -4.22 -28.31 -21.58
N GLN A 263 -3.93 -29.35 -22.36
CA GLN A 263 -3.01 -30.44 -21.97
C GLN A 263 -1.55 -30.17 -22.33
N GLU A 264 -1.27 -29.35 -23.35
CA GLU A 264 0.11 -28.98 -23.69
C GLU A 264 0.62 -27.93 -22.71
N VAL A 265 1.59 -28.35 -21.90
CA VAL A 265 2.06 -27.57 -20.76
C VAL A 265 3.13 -26.59 -21.22
N THR A 266 2.71 -25.41 -21.68
CA THR A 266 3.59 -24.25 -21.77
C THR A 266 3.89 -23.72 -20.37
N ARG A 267 5.00 -22.99 -20.21
CA ARG A 267 5.44 -22.47 -18.90
C ARG A 267 4.41 -21.53 -18.26
N THR A 268 3.63 -20.79 -19.06
CA THR A 268 2.62 -19.84 -18.58
C THR A 268 1.37 -20.57 -18.08
N VAL A 269 0.82 -21.46 -18.90
CA VAL A 269 -0.34 -22.29 -18.54
C VAL A 269 -0.04 -23.15 -17.32
N TYR A 270 1.17 -23.73 -17.21
CA TYR A 270 1.57 -24.48 -16.01
C TYR A 270 1.52 -23.66 -14.73
N LYS A 271 2.01 -22.41 -14.78
CA LYS A 271 1.99 -21.50 -13.63
C LYS A 271 0.57 -21.16 -13.24
N LEU A 272 -0.30 -20.89 -14.21
CA LEU A 272 -1.72 -20.62 -13.96
C LEU A 272 -2.43 -21.84 -13.38
N GLN A 273 -2.19 -23.05 -13.92
CA GLN A 273 -2.71 -24.31 -13.38
C GLN A 273 -2.19 -24.56 -11.95
N THR A 274 -0.92 -24.25 -11.66
CA THR A 274 -0.36 -24.38 -10.31
C THR A 274 -1.00 -23.40 -9.33
N LEU A 275 -1.26 -22.16 -9.76
CA LEU A 275 -1.96 -21.17 -8.95
C LEU A 275 -3.41 -21.59 -8.68
N LEU A 276 -4.10 -22.07 -9.71
CA LEU A 276 -5.46 -22.58 -9.63
C LEU A 276 -5.55 -23.78 -8.67
N TRP A 277 -4.68 -24.79 -8.85
CA TRP A 277 -4.58 -25.94 -7.96
C TRP A 277 -4.41 -25.55 -6.50
N LYS A 278 -3.51 -24.60 -6.22
CA LYS A 278 -3.25 -24.09 -4.87
C LYS A 278 -4.44 -23.31 -4.28
N LEU A 279 -5.26 -22.71 -5.12
CA LEU A 279 -6.51 -22.05 -4.73
C LEU A 279 -7.60 -23.08 -4.42
N CYS A 280 -7.74 -24.12 -5.25
CA CYS A 280 -8.70 -25.21 -5.06
C CYS A 280 -8.39 -26.08 -3.83
N SER A 281 -7.15 -26.57 -3.75
CA SER A 281 -6.66 -27.46 -2.67
C SER A 281 -6.48 -26.74 -1.34
N ARG A 282 -6.41 -25.40 -1.34
CA ARG A 282 -6.26 -24.53 -0.16
C ARG A 282 -5.05 -24.88 0.72
N THR A 283 -4.07 -25.57 0.15
CA THR A 283 -2.84 -26.01 0.81
C THR A 283 -2.02 -24.82 1.30
N ARG A 284 -1.33 -24.88 2.44
CA ARG A 284 -0.45 -23.78 2.84
C ARG A 284 0.85 -23.86 2.03
N SER A 285 1.27 -22.76 1.39
CA SER A 285 2.61 -22.63 0.82
C SER A 285 3.18 -21.25 1.07
N VAL A 286 4.42 -21.21 1.57
CA VAL A 286 5.17 -19.97 1.80
C VAL A 286 5.38 -19.29 0.44
N GLY A 287 5.06 -17.99 0.35
CA GLY A 287 5.27 -17.22 -0.88
C GLY A 287 4.24 -17.44 -1.99
N TYR A 288 3.06 -18.01 -1.71
CA TYR A 288 1.99 -18.11 -2.70
C TYR A 288 1.57 -16.75 -3.23
N GLY A 289 1.68 -16.52 -4.53
CA GLY A 289 1.41 -15.23 -5.14
C GLY A 289 2.54 -14.21 -5.04
N ARG A 290 3.73 -14.57 -4.51
CA ARG A 290 4.91 -13.68 -4.57
C ARG A 290 5.26 -13.35 -6.02
N ARG A 291 5.71 -12.11 -6.23
CA ARG A 291 6.22 -11.62 -7.51
C ARG A 291 7.37 -12.51 -7.99
N PRO A 292 7.39 -12.95 -9.25
CA PRO A 292 8.59 -13.51 -9.85
C PRO A 292 9.64 -12.39 -10.01
N GLU A 293 10.91 -12.68 -9.75
CA GLU A 293 12.01 -11.69 -9.73
C GLU A 293 12.14 -10.84 -11.02
N ASN A 294 11.65 -11.36 -12.15
CA ASN A 294 11.85 -10.76 -13.48
C ASN A 294 10.59 -10.13 -14.10
N VAL A 295 9.53 -9.91 -13.32
CA VAL A 295 8.28 -9.33 -13.86
C VAL A 295 8.21 -7.86 -13.48
N GLU A 296 8.66 -6.98 -14.37
CA GLU A 296 8.49 -5.51 -14.31
C GLU A 296 7.06 -5.08 -14.68
N THR A 297 6.04 -5.81 -14.23
CA THR A 297 4.66 -5.37 -14.47
C THR A 297 4.25 -4.35 -13.42
N THR A 298 3.63 -3.30 -13.93
CA THR A 298 3.49 -1.98 -13.33
C THR A 298 2.09 -1.79 -12.71
N ASP A 299 1.05 -2.06 -13.49
CA ASP A 299 -0.36 -2.02 -13.07
C ASP A 299 -1.10 -3.34 -13.36
N ALA A 300 -2.29 -3.53 -12.77
CA ALA A 300 -3.08 -4.74 -13.01
C ALA A 300 -3.55 -4.82 -14.46
N VAL A 301 -3.69 -3.66 -15.08
CA VAL A 301 -4.19 -3.50 -16.43
C VAL A 301 -3.19 -4.07 -17.46
N SER A 302 -1.93 -3.67 -17.38
CA SER A 302 -0.83 -4.19 -18.21
C SER A 302 -0.52 -5.65 -17.87
N CYS A 303 -0.66 -6.06 -16.60
CA CYS A 303 -0.59 -7.47 -16.23
C CYS A 303 -1.61 -8.31 -17.01
N LEU A 304 -2.87 -7.87 -17.06
CA LEU A 304 -3.91 -8.57 -17.81
C LEU A 304 -3.60 -8.64 -19.31
N ARG A 305 -3.02 -7.58 -19.89
CA ARG A 305 -2.55 -7.62 -21.28
C ARG A 305 -1.49 -8.67 -21.50
N ALA A 306 -0.45 -8.64 -20.67
CA ALA A 306 0.67 -9.57 -20.76
C ALA A 306 0.21 -11.02 -20.63
N VAL A 307 -0.74 -11.29 -19.73
CA VAL A 307 -1.36 -12.62 -19.58
C VAL A 307 -2.14 -13.00 -20.83
N ARG A 308 -2.94 -12.08 -21.40
CA ARG A 308 -3.70 -12.37 -22.61
C ARG A 308 -2.80 -12.60 -23.82
N ASP A 309 -1.75 -11.80 -24.01
CA ASP A 309 -0.84 -11.94 -25.14
C ASP A 309 -0.01 -13.22 -25.05
N ALA A 310 0.35 -13.63 -23.83
CA ALA A 310 0.97 -14.93 -23.60
C ALA A 310 0.00 -16.08 -23.95
N LEU A 311 -1.26 -15.99 -23.50
CA LEU A 311 -2.29 -16.98 -23.82
C LEU A 311 -2.68 -16.97 -25.30
N GLY A 312 -2.66 -15.83 -25.98
CA GLY A 312 -2.98 -15.72 -27.41
C GLY A 312 -1.93 -16.36 -28.32
N LYS A 313 -0.70 -16.58 -27.83
CA LYS A 313 0.33 -17.35 -28.54
C LYS A 313 0.16 -18.85 -28.37
N GLU A 314 -0.54 -19.28 -27.31
CA GLU A 314 -0.54 -20.66 -26.84
C GLU A 314 -1.91 -21.34 -26.97
N CYS A 315 -3.00 -20.57 -26.89
CA CYS A 315 -4.39 -21.04 -26.95
C CYS A 315 -5.15 -20.48 -28.18
N ASP A 316 -6.33 -21.03 -28.45
CA ASP A 316 -7.21 -20.58 -29.53
C ASP A 316 -7.60 -19.09 -29.40
N GLN A 317 -6.98 -18.24 -30.23
CA GLN A 317 -7.17 -16.78 -30.24
C GLN A 317 -8.65 -16.39 -30.38
N ASN A 318 -9.41 -17.10 -31.21
CA ASN A 318 -10.84 -16.84 -31.42
C ASN A 318 -11.69 -17.04 -30.16
N MET A 319 -11.31 -17.99 -29.28
CA MET A 319 -12.03 -18.24 -28.03
C MET A 319 -11.62 -17.20 -26.97
N LEU A 320 -10.33 -16.87 -26.92
CA LEU A 320 -9.78 -15.86 -26.02
C LEU A 320 -10.33 -14.45 -26.32
N GLU A 321 -10.44 -14.08 -27.59
CA GLU A 321 -11.03 -12.82 -28.02
C GLU A 321 -12.53 -12.73 -27.70
N LYS A 322 -13.28 -13.84 -27.80
CA LYS A 322 -14.69 -13.86 -27.37
C LYS A 322 -14.84 -13.66 -25.86
N LEU A 323 -13.91 -14.20 -25.07
CA LEU A 323 -13.97 -14.14 -23.61
C LEU A 323 -13.44 -12.81 -23.05
N LEU A 324 -12.29 -12.34 -23.51
CA LEU A 324 -11.58 -11.17 -22.96
C LEU A 324 -11.56 -9.95 -23.90
N GLY A 325 -12.02 -10.09 -25.15
CA GLY A 325 -12.00 -9.03 -26.17
C GLY A 325 -10.67 -8.93 -26.92
N SER A 326 -10.59 -8.04 -27.92
CA SER A 326 -9.34 -7.63 -28.59
C SER A 326 -8.67 -6.48 -27.81
N LEU A 327 -7.33 -6.52 -27.72
CA LEU A 327 -6.47 -5.66 -26.90
C LEU A 327 -5.73 -4.86 -27.94
N ASP A 328 -5.92 -3.54 -27.96
CA ASP A 328 -5.27 -2.73 -28.97
C ASP A 328 -3.77 -2.60 -28.65
N PRO A 329 -2.87 -2.95 -29.57
CA PRO A 329 -1.43 -2.74 -29.39
C PRO A 329 -1.04 -1.25 -29.33
N GLU A 330 -1.83 -0.36 -29.96
CA GLU A 330 -1.39 1.03 -30.19
C GLU A 330 -1.61 1.99 -29.01
N LYS A 331 -2.55 1.69 -28.11
CA LYS A 331 -3.00 2.64 -27.07
C LYS A 331 -2.73 2.23 -25.63
N GLY A 332 -2.13 1.05 -25.40
CA GLY A 332 -1.89 0.59 -24.04
C GLY A 332 -3.17 0.60 -23.19
N ALA A 333 -4.30 0.09 -23.73
CA ALA A 333 -5.60 -0.08 -23.06
C ALA A 333 -6.00 -1.58 -23.00
N LEU A 334 -6.64 -2.04 -21.91
CA LEU A 334 -6.95 -3.47 -21.63
C LEU A 334 -8.06 -4.05 -22.51
N VAL A 335 -8.73 -3.15 -23.22
CA VAL A 335 -9.58 -3.36 -24.38
C VAL A 335 -9.49 -2.01 -25.10
N SER A 336 -9.37 -2.02 -26.43
CA SER A 336 -9.47 -0.79 -27.22
C SER A 336 -10.69 0.04 -26.77
N GLY A 337 -10.47 1.26 -26.25
CA GLY A 337 -11.57 2.17 -25.92
C GLY A 337 -12.31 1.94 -24.59
N ASN A 338 -11.75 1.22 -23.61
CA ASN A 338 -12.44 1.02 -22.31
C ASN A 338 -11.93 1.90 -21.17
N ARG A 339 -11.06 2.87 -21.45
CA ARG A 339 -10.61 3.87 -20.46
C ARG A 339 -11.62 5.00 -20.39
N LEU A 340 -12.46 4.98 -19.37
CA LEU A 340 -13.53 5.93 -19.20
C LEU A 340 -13.03 7.22 -18.55
N GLN A 341 -13.39 8.36 -19.15
CA GLN A 341 -13.11 9.68 -18.58
C GLN A 341 -14.05 9.96 -17.40
N THR A 342 -13.53 9.77 -16.20
CA THR A 342 -14.31 9.85 -14.95
C THR A 342 -14.23 11.19 -14.24
N LYS A 343 -13.48 12.17 -14.75
CA LYS A 343 -13.34 13.49 -14.13
C LYS A 343 -14.66 14.28 -14.06
N THR A 344 -15.49 14.17 -15.10
CA THR A 344 -16.73 14.95 -15.25
C THR A 344 -18.01 14.10 -15.10
N CYS A 345 -17.86 12.81 -14.79
CA CYS A 345 -18.97 11.85 -14.72
C CYS A 345 -19.20 11.41 -13.27
N SER A 346 -20.46 11.31 -12.89
CA SER A 346 -20.86 10.83 -11.55
C SER A 346 -20.99 9.31 -11.50
N SER A 347 -21.21 8.62 -12.62
CA SER A 347 -21.39 7.16 -12.71
C SER A 347 -20.63 6.55 -13.90
N ILE A 348 -20.37 5.24 -13.82
CA ILE A 348 -19.75 4.48 -14.92
C ILE A 348 -20.67 4.45 -16.15
N GLN A 349 -21.99 4.27 -15.96
CA GLN A 349 -22.94 4.23 -17.07
C GLN A 349 -23.00 5.56 -17.86
N GLU A 350 -22.86 6.70 -17.19
CA GLU A 350 -22.73 8.00 -17.85
C GLU A 350 -21.42 8.11 -18.63
N ALA A 351 -20.32 7.64 -18.05
CA ALA A 351 -19.02 7.68 -18.70
C ALA A 351 -18.97 6.78 -19.95
N VAL A 352 -19.63 5.62 -19.91
CA VAL A 352 -19.83 4.75 -21.09
C VAL A 352 -20.62 5.46 -22.20
N LYS A 353 -21.70 6.18 -21.86
CA LYS A 353 -22.53 6.90 -22.85
C LYS A 353 -21.78 8.05 -23.53
N LYS A 354 -20.88 8.72 -22.80
CA LYS A 354 -20.06 9.83 -23.32
C LYS A 354 -18.83 9.34 -24.10
N HIS A 355 -18.54 8.04 -24.07
CA HIS A 355 -17.34 7.50 -24.67
C HIS A 355 -17.37 7.61 -26.20
N ALA A 356 -16.33 8.18 -26.80
CA ALA A 356 -16.31 8.49 -28.23
C ALA A 356 -16.04 7.28 -29.13
N THR A 357 -15.36 6.25 -28.61
CA THR A 357 -15.08 5.02 -29.39
C THR A 357 -16.02 3.89 -28.98
N PRO A 358 -16.45 3.04 -29.92
CA PRO A 358 -17.27 1.87 -29.61
C PRO A 358 -16.50 0.93 -28.68
N ILE A 359 -17.16 0.54 -27.59
CA ILE A 359 -16.63 -0.41 -26.61
C ILE A 359 -16.88 -1.83 -27.13
N ALA A 360 -15.84 -2.66 -27.18
CA ALA A 360 -16.02 -4.06 -27.54
C ALA A 360 -16.89 -4.78 -26.49
N THR A 361 -17.67 -5.78 -26.91
CA THR A 361 -18.63 -6.51 -26.07
C THR A 361 -18.21 -7.97 -25.77
N PRO A 362 -17.04 -8.20 -25.13
CA PRO A 362 -16.61 -9.54 -24.77
C PRO A 362 -17.47 -10.15 -23.65
N GLY A 363 -17.26 -11.45 -23.38
CA GLY A 363 -17.91 -12.14 -22.27
C GLY A 363 -17.56 -11.55 -20.89
N LEU A 364 -16.29 -11.18 -20.69
CA LEU A 364 -15.79 -10.44 -19.54
C LEU A 364 -15.30 -9.05 -20.00
N LEU A 365 -16.05 -8.02 -19.66
CA LEU A 365 -15.76 -6.63 -19.98
C LEU A 365 -14.91 -6.01 -18.87
N ALA A 366 -13.65 -5.69 -19.16
CA ALA A 366 -12.79 -4.92 -18.28
C ALA A 366 -12.89 -3.42 -18.62
N VAL A 367 -13.21 -2.59 -17.63
CA VAL A 367 -13.39 -1.14 -17.73
C VAL A 367 -12.38 -0.44 -16.83
N GLU A 368 -11.50 0.36 -17.43
CA GLU A 368 -10.50 1.16 -16.71
C GLU A 368 -11.08 2.56 -16.46
N LEU A 369 -10.94 3.07 -15.25
CA LEU A 369 -11.38 4.42 -14.88
C LEU A 369 -10.17 5.35 -14.87
N GLN A 370 -10.30 6.52 -15.49
CA GLN A 370 -9.27 7.56 -15.43
C GLN A 370 -9.14 8.11 -14.00
N ARG A 371 -8.19 7.56 -13.24
CA ARG A 371 -7.90 7.94 -11.84
C ARG A 371 -6.62 8.75 -11.67
N GLN A 372 -5.96 9.14 -12.75
CA GLN A 372 -4.85 10.07 -12.74
C GLN A 372 -5.00 11.13 -13.82
N GLU A 373 -4.46 12.32 -13.52
CA GLU A 373 -4.39 13.44 -14.43
C GLU A 373 -3.04 14.15 -14.20
N PHE A 374 -2.39 14.55 -15.29
CA PHE A 374 -1.24 15.43 -15.20
C PHE A 374 -1.71 16.87 -15.04
N ASP A 375 -1.37 17.49 -13.91
CA ASP A 375 -1.62 18.91 -13.69
C ASP A 375 -0.49 19.72 -14.33
N ALA A 376 -0.76 20.37 -15.46
CA ALA A 376 0.24 21.11 -16.22
C ALA A 376 0.74 22.38 -15.51
N GLU A 377 -0.07 22.97 -14.62
CA GLU A 377 0.32 24.17 -13.87
C GLU A 377 1.31 23.83 -12.77
N VAL A 378 1.01 22.77 -12.00
CA VAL A 378 1.86 22.29 -10.90
C VAL A 378 2.96 21.34 -11.40
N ARG A 379 2.90 20.91 -12.66
CA ARG A 379 3.76 19.88 -13.27
C ARG A 379 3.87 18.64 -12.40
N LYS A 380 2.73 18.15 -11.90
CA LYS A 380 2.69 16.98 -11.04
C LYS A 380 1.51 16.09 -11.40
N TRP A 381 1.73 14.78 -11.36
CA TRP A 381 0.64 13.82 -11.46
C TRP A 381 -0.26 13.91 -10.22
N ARG A 382 -1.57 14.03 -10.45
CA ARG A 382 -2.58 14.07 -9.40
C ARG A 382 -3.49 12.85 -9.50
N LYS A 383 -3.66 12.17 -8.36
CA LYS A 383 -4.66 11.11 -8.19
C LYS A 383 -6.05 11.73 -8.11
N LEU A 384 -6.98 11.25 -8.92
CA LEU A 384 -8.38 11.70 -8.92
C LEU A 384 -9.18 10.88 -7.90
N THR A 385 -9.56 11.51 -6.79
CA THR A 385 -10.34 10.89 -5.71
C THR A 385 -11.82 11.26 -5.74
N ASN A 386 -12.30 11.86 -6.84
CA ASN A 386 -13.71 12.23 -7.01
C ASN A 386 -14.62 11.00 -6.91
N ARG A 387 -15.82 11.18 -6.36
CA ARG A 387 -16.81 10.11 -6.28
C ARG A 387 -17.32 9.74 -7.68
N VAL A 388 -17.19 8.45 -8.02
CA VAL A 388 -17.72 7.82 -9.23
C VAL A 388 -18.49 6.59 -8.80
N GLU A 389 -19.80 6.59 -9.02
CA GLU A 389 -20.67 5.48 -8.66
C GLU A 389 -20.41 4.26 -9.56
N VAL A 390 -20.22 3.10 -8.94
CA VAL A 390 -19.96 1.83 -9.64
C VAL A 390 -21.29 1.09 -9.77
N ASP A 391 -21.87 1.18 -10.97
CA ASP A 391 -23.15 0.57 -11.29
C ASP A 391 -23.11 -0.96 -11.17
N GLN A 392 -24.16 -1.56 -10.59
CA GLN A 392 -24.27 -3.02 -10.53
C GLN A 392 -24.54 -3.62 -11.92
N PHE A 393 -25.33 -2.92 -12.72
CA PHE A 393 -25.71 -3.35 -14.06
C PHE A 393 -25.28 -2.29 -15.07
N LEU A 394 -24.59 -2.72 -16.11
CA LEU A 394 -24.09 -1.86 -17.16
C LEU A 394 -24.73 -2.26 -18.49
N THR A 395 -25.22 -1.30 -19.26
CA THR A 395 -25.72 -1.52 -20.61
C THR A 395 -24.73 -0.94 -21.62
N VAL A 396 -24.18 -1.81 -22.47
CA VAL A 396 -23.21 -1.46 -23.51
C VAL A 396 -23.69 -2.05 -24.83
N ASP A 397 -23.95 -1.19 -25.82
CA ASP A 397 -24.35 -1.58 -27.18
C ASP A 397 -25.44 -2.67 -27.22
N GLY A 398 -26.52 -2.46 -26.46
CA GLY A 398 -27.66 -3.39 -26.36
C GLY A 398 -27.45 -4.63 -25.49
N HIS A 399 -26.23 -4.90 -25.02
CA HIS A 399 -25.93 -6.02 -24.14
C HIS A 399 -25.94 -5.58 -22.67
N GLN A 400 -26.52 -6.41 -21.81
CA GLN A 400 -26.49 -6.21 -20.36
C GLN A 400 -25.31 -6.93 -19.74
N TYR A 401 -24.72 -6.28 -18.75
CA TYR A 401 -23.56 -6.71 -18.00
C TYR A 401 -23.82 -6.57 -16.50
N GLU A 402 -23.35 -7.53 -15.69
CA GLU A 402 -23.40 -7.47 -14.22
C GLU A 402 -21.99 -7.35 -13.64
N LEU A 403 -21.83 -6.51 -12.62
CA LEU A 403 -20.56 -6.29 -11.93
C LEU A 403 -20.08 -7.58 -11.27
N PHE A 404 -18.86 -7.98 -11.60
CA PHE A 404 -18.23 -9.21 -11.12
C PHE A 404 -17.05 -8.94 -10.19
N ASN A 405 -16.22 -7.97 -10.56
CA ASN A 405 -15.01 -7.66 -9.82
C ASN A 405 -14.69 -6.17 -9.86
N VAL A 406 -14.06 -5.69 -8.79
CA VAL A 406 -13.53 -4.34 -8.65
C VAL A 406 -12.09 -4.44 -8.13
N VAL A 407 -11.21 -3.62 -8.67
CA VAL A 407 -9.82 -3.48 -8.22
C VAL A 407 -9.59 -2.04 -7.78
N THR A 408 -9.00 -1.90 -6.60
CA THR A 408 -8.70 -0.62 -5.98
C THR A 408 -7.20 -0.37 -5.91
N HIS A 409 -6.84 0.91 -5.81
CA HIS A 409 -5.47 1.36 -5.61
C HIS A 409 -5.38 2.18 -4.30
N CYS A 410 -4.52 1.73 -3.38
CA CYS A 410 -4.41 2.24 -2.02
C CYS A 410 -3.17 3.13 -1.84
N GLY A 411 -3.34 4.38 -1.40
CA GLY A 411 -2.22 5.29 -1.11
C GLY A 411 -1.91 6.29 -2.24
N GLU A 412 -0.72 6.89 -2.17
CA GLU A 412 -0.19 7.85 -3.16
C GLU A 412 0.04 7.21 -4.53
N LEU A 413 0.15 7.98 -5.61
CA LEU A 413 0.29 7.45 -6.97
C LEU A 413 1.47 6.48 -7.17
N GLY A 414 2.58 6.66 -6.44
CA GLY A 414 3.73 5.75 -6.51
C GLY A 414 3.58 4.46 -5.70
N SER A 415 2.48 4.30 -4.96
CA SER A 415 2.26 3.13 -4.12
C SER A 415 1.77 1.95 -4.96
N ASN A 416 2.49 0.84 -4.90
CA ASN A 416 2.14 -0.34 -5.68
C ASN A 416 1.14 -1.27 -4.95
N LYS A 417 0.18 -0.70 -4.23
CA LYS A 417 -0.77 -1.44 -3.37
C LYS A 417 -2.13 -1.56 -4.03
N HIS A 418 -2.48 -2.77 -4.43
CA HIS A 418 -3.73 -3.08 -5.12
C HIS A 418 -4.53 -4.15 -4.37
N ASN A 419 -5.79 -3.83 -4.02
CA ASN A 419 -6.73 -4.81 -3.46
C ASN A 419 -7.73 -5.24 -4.52
N VAL A 420 -8.31 -6.42 -4.32
CA VAL A 420 -9.26 -7.04 -5.26
C VAL A 420 -10.52 -7.42 -4.52
N TYR A 421 -11.65 -6.95 -5.02
CA TYR A 421 -12.97 -7.27 -4.47
C TYR A 421 -13.75 -8.04 -5.51
N ILE A 422 -14.18 -9.25 -5.17
CA ILE A 422 -14.82 -10.15 -6.13
C ILE A 422 -16.14 -10.69 -5.63
N LYS A 423 -17.09 -10.80 -6.56
CA LYS A 423 -18.37 -11.48 -6.38
C LYS A 423 -18.35 -12.81 -7.15
N PRO A 424 -17.94 -13.93 -6.51
CA PRO A 424 -17.75 -15.20 -7.20
C PRO A 424 -19.05 -15.87 -7.63
N SER A 425 -20.15 -15.63 -6.91
CA SER A 425 -21.48 -16.15 -7.25
C SER A 425 -22.49 -15.00 -7.37
N PHE A 426 -23.30 -15.03 -8.42
CA PHE A 426 -24.36 -14.04 -8.62
C PHE A 426 -25.58 -14.27 -7.72
N ARG A 427 -25.71 -15.46 -7.11
CA ARG A 427 -26.79 -15.79 -6.16
C ARG A 427 -26.53 -15.27 -4.75
N SER A 428 -25.26 -15.15 -4.37
CA SER A 428 -24.90 -14.56 -3.08
C SER A 428 -24.77 -13.04 -3.21
N SER A 429 -25.22 -12.32 -2.18
CA SER A 429 -24.92 -10.89 -2.01
C SER A 429 -23.49 -10.64 -1.52
N MET A 430 -22.73 -11.73 -1.32
CA MET A 430 -21.44 -11.76 -0.67
C MET A 430 -20.30 -11.38 -1.60
N TRP A 431 -19.51 -10.41 -1.16
CA TRP A 431 -18.24 -10.02 -1.78
C TRP A 431 -17.08 -10.60 -0.99
N TYR A 432 -15.95 -10.81 -1.67
CA TYR A 432 -14.72 -11.28 -1.05
C TYR A 432 -13.59 -10.31 -1.38
N ALA A 433 -12.96 -9.76 -0.35
CA ALA A 433 -11.82 -8.87 -0.47
C ALA A 433 -10.54 -9.68 -0.31
N TYR A 434 -9.67 -9.62 -1.31
CA TYR A 434 -8.32 -10.13 -1.26
C TYR A 434 -7.38 -9.00 -0.88
N GLU A 435 -6.89 -9.07 0.35
CA GLU A 435 -5.95 -8.13 0.97
C GLU A 435 -4.61 -8.85 1.25
N ASP A 436 -3.59 -8.11 1.72
CA ASP A 436 -2.27 -8.69 1.98
C ASP A 436 -2.31 -9.83 3.01
N ARG A 437 -2.16 -11.07 2.50
CA ARG A 437 -2.21 -12.32 3.26
C ARG A 437 -3.55 -12.60 3.93
N ARG A 438 -4.63 -11.93 3.52
CA ARG A 438 -5.96 -12.07 4.11
C ARG A 438 -7.06 -12.11 3.05
N VAL A 439 -8.08 -12.93 3.27
CA VAL A 439 -9.34 -12.87 2.52
C VAL A 439 -10.49 -12.69 3.48
N THR A 440 -11.28 -11.65 3.29
CA THR A 440 -12.46 -11.34 4.11
C THR A 440 -13.71 -11.37 3.26
N ALA A 441 -14.82 -11.80 3.85
CA ALA A 441 -16.12 -11.65 3.22
C ALA A 441 -16.69 -10.27 3.61
N MET A 442 -17.31 -9.57 2.66
CA MET A 442 -17.83 -8.22 2.82
C MET A 442 -19.20 -8.09 2.15
N THR A 443 -19.95 -7.06 2.56
CA THR A 443 -21.16 -6.63 1.85
C THR A 443 -20.79 -5.80 0.62
N ARG A 444 -21.75 -5.57 -0.27
CA ARG A 444 -21.54 -4.70 -1.45
C ARG A 444 -21.07 -3.31 -1.05
N LYS A 445 -21.62 -2.77 0.04
CA LYS A 445 -21.24 -1.44 0.53
C LYS A 445 -19.76 -1.37 0.84
N GLY A 446 -19.26 -2.29 1.67
CA GLY A 446 -17.85 -2.33 2.04
C GLY A 446 -16.92 -2.60 0.85
N ALA A 447 -17.34 -3.45 -0.09
CA ALA A 447 -16.50 -3.84 -1.23
C ALA A 447 -16.50 -2.83 -2.40
N VAL A 448 -17.54 -2.00 -2.54
CA VAL A 448 -17.73 -1.15 -3.73
C VAL A 448 -18.03 0.29 -3.34
N GLU A 449 -19.16 0.54 -2.66
CA GLU A 449 -19.67 1.90 -2.36
C GLU A 449 -18.65 2.72 -1.54
N ASP A 450 -17.92 2.03 -0.68
CA ASP A 450 -16.92 2.62 0.17
C ASP A 450 -15.64 3.04 -0.58
N HIS A 451 -15.40 2.52 -1.79
CA HIS A 451 -14.24 2.81 -2.62
C HIS A 451 -14.56 3.66 -3.87
N GLU A 452 -15.81 4.14 -4.00
CA GLU A 452 -16.25 5.00 -5.11
C GLU A 452 -15.52 6.36 -5.17
N GLY A 453 -14.97 6.81 -4.03
CA GLY A 453 -14.27 8.07 -3.86
C GLY A 453 -15.02 9.07 -2.97
N VAL A 454 -14.45 10.27 -2.83
CA VAL A 454 -14.96 11.34 -1.95
C VAL A 454 -15.74 12.36 -2.79
N GLY A 455 -16.92 12.76 -2.33
CA GLY A 455 -17.74 13.77 -3.01
C GLY A 455 -17.27 15.21 -2.72
N SER A 456 -17.46 16.14 -3.65
CA SER A 456 -17.05 17.56 -3.53
C SER A 456 -17.72 18.36 -2.41
N LYS A 457 -18.74 17.81 -1.72
CA LYS A 457 -19.32 18.46 -0.54
C LYS A 457 -18.56 18.00 0.69
N GLY A 458 -17.83 18.94 1.29
CA GLY A 458 -17.17 18.78 2.58
C GLY A 458 -18.13 18.26 3.65
N CYS A 459 -18.20 16.94 3.76
CA CYS A 459 -18.78 16.22 4.88
C CYS A 459 -17.66 15.41 5.51
N GLU A 460 -16.63 16.12 5.96
CA GLU A 460 -15.76 15.65 7.04
C GLU A 460 -16.59 15.57 8.32
N LYS A 461 -17.42 14.54 8.45
CA LYS A 461 -17.89 14.07 9.75
C LYS A 461 -17.92 12.55 9.70
N ASN A 462 -16.83 11.97 10.22
CA ASN A 462 -16.81 10.63 10.81
C ASN A 462 -17.42 9.52 9.95
N LYS A 463 -16.77 9.17 8.82
CA LYS A 463 -16.74 7.75 8.48
C LYS A 463 -15.82 7.06 9.49
N ARG A 464 -16.34 6.85 10.71
CA ARG A 464 -15.82 5.85 11.65
C ARG A 464 -16.05 4.53 10.94
N ARG A 465 -15.11 4.09 10.12
CA ARG A 465 -15.19 2.77 9.50
C ARG A 465 -14.94 1.77 10.62
N ASP A 466 -16.01 1.44 11.32
CA ASP A 466 -16.16 0.22 12.10
C ASP A 466 -15.61 0.15 13.53
N SER A 467 -14.96 1.21 14.04
CA SER A 467 -14.82 1.61 15.47
C SER A 467 -13.80 2.76 15.54
N PRO A 468 -13.97 3.83 16.34
CA PRO A 468 -13.18 5.07 16.25
C PRO A 468 -11.72 4.98 16.69
N PHE A 469 -11.18 3.79 17.00
CA PHE A 469 -9.76 3.60 17.31
C PHE A 469 -8.98 2.85 16.22
N SER A 470 -9.57 2.64 15.03
CA SER A 470 -8.78 2.45 13.81
C SER A 470 -7.90 3.70 13.68
N GLY A 471 -6.62 3.57 14.08
CA GLY A 471 -5.70 4.68 14.20
C GLY A 471 -5.77 5.59 13.00
N ILE A 472 -5.87 6.89 13.27
CA ILE A 472 -5.55 8.03 12.39
C ILE A 472 -5.14 7.55 10.99
N SER A 473 -6.12 7.19 10.15
CA SER A 473 -5.83 6.96 8.75
C SER A 473 -5.67 8.34 8.18
N ASP A 474 -4.41 8.73 7.95
CA ASP A 474 -4.07 9.93 7.23
C ASP A 474 -4.94 10.02 5.96
N PRO A 475 -5.36 11.22 5.53
CA PRO A 475 -5.96 11.45 4.20
C PRO A 475 -5.12 10.88 3.03
N ALA A 476 -3.87 10.47 3.30
CA ALA A 476 -2.95 9.80 2.40
C ALA A 476 -3.35 8.35 2.01
N GLU A 477 -4.20 7.64 2.78
CA GLU A 477 -4.63 6.27 2.46
C GLU A 477 -5.99 6.22 1.72
N THR A 478 -6.23 7.15 0.80
CA THR A 478 -7.46 7.14 -0.01
C THR A 478 -7.44 5.98 -1.02
N GLU A 479 -8.14 4.91 -0.68
CA GLU A 479 -8.40 3.79 -1.58
C GLU A 479 -9.50 4.15 -2.59
N VAL A 480 -9.20 3.98 -3.88
CA VAL A 480 -10.16 4.29 -4.97
C VAL A 480 -10.21 3.16 -5.99
N VAL A 481 -11.39 2.91 -6.53
CA VAL A 481 -11.60 1.99 -7.66
C VAL A 481 -11.01 2.59 -8.94
N TYR A 482 -10.14 1.85 -9.62
CA TYR A 482 -9.61 2.24 -10.94
C TYR A 482 -9.87 1.21 -12.04
N LEU A 483 -10.21 -0.03 -11.71
CA LEU A 483 -10.56 -1.07 -12.67
C LEU A 483 -11.80 -1.81 -12.18
N ALA A 484 -12.80 -1.94 -13.05
CA ALA A 484 -14.03 -2.69 -12.80
C ALA A 484 -14.25 -3.71 -13.92
N MET A 485 -14.61 -4.94 -13.57
CA MET A 485 -14.91 -5.99 -14.52
C MET A 485 -16.36 -6.43 -14.42
N TYR A 486 -17.00 -6.57 -15.59
CA TYR A 486 -18.38 -6.97 -15.71
C TYR A 486 -18.53 -8.22 -16.57
N ILE A 487 -19.48 -9.08 -16.25
CA ILE A 487 -19.79 -10.28 -17.02
C ILE A 487 -21.08 -10.07 -17.81
N ARG A 488 -21.05 -10.44 -19.09
CA ARG A 488 -22.23 -10.35 -19.96
C ARG A 488 -23.30 -11.35 -19.52
N TYR A 489 -24.57 -10.95 -19.56
CA TYR A 489 -25.68 -11.80 -19.09
C TYR A 489 -25.76 -13.17 -19.76
N ASP A 490 -25.31 -13.34 -21.02
CA ASP A 490 -25.30 -14.64 -21.69
C ASP A 490 -24.37 -15.67 -21.01
N TYR A 491 -23.25 -15.20 -20.46
CA TYR A 491 -22.28 -16.03 -19.76
C TYR A 491 -22.63 -16.20 -18.28
N ARG A 492 -23.64 -15.48 -17.79
CA ARG A 492 -24.12 -15.55 -16.42
C ARG A 492 -24.61 -16.96 -16.08
N ALA A 493 -25.40 -17.60 -16.93
CA ALA A 493 -25.91 -18.96 -16.67
C ALA A 493 -24.78 -20.01 -16.54
N GLN A 494 -23.69 -19.82 -17.29
CA GLN A 494 -22.51 -20.69 -17.22
C GLN A 494 -21.68 -20.44 -15.96
N ASN A 495 -21.58 -19.19 -15.50
CA ASN A 495 -20.85 -18.80 -14.29
C ASN A 495 -21.70 -18.94 -13.01
N GLU A 496 -23.04 -18.96 -13.14
CA GLU A 496 -24.00 -19.25 -12.05
C GLU A 496 -24.04 -20.73 -11.70
N TYR A 497 -23.71 -21.61 -12.63
CA TYR A 497 -23.55 -23.04 -12.37
C TYR A 497 -22.11 -23.35 -11.96
N GLN A 498 -21.72 -22.90 -10.76
CA GLN A 498 -20.57 -23.48 -10.07
C GLN A 498 -21.02 -24.78 -9.41
N PRO A 499 -20.66 -25.96 -9.93
CA PRO A 499 -20.93 -27.20 -9.22
C PRO A 499 -20.16 -27.18 -7.88
N LYS A 500 -20.73 -27.75 -6.82
CA LYS A 500 -20.02 -27.85 -5.52
C LYS A 500 -18.68 -28.57 -5.67
N GLU A 501 -18.61 -29.48 -6.63
CA GLU A 501 -17.41 -30.21 -7.01
C GLU A 501 -17.11 -30.00 -8.49
N GLU A 502 -15.89 -29.58 -8.80
CA GLU A 502 -15.37 -29.46 -10.15
C GLU A 502 -14.48 -30.67 -10.46
N VAL A 503 -14.73 -31.29 -11.62
CA VAL A 503 -13.95 -32.44 -12.09
C VAL A 503 -12.76 -31.92 -12.87
N TRP A 504 -11.57 -31.98 -12.26
CA TRP A 504 -10.32 -31.66 -12.92
C TRP A 504 -9.26 -32.74 -12.65
N SER A 505 -8.80 -33.39 -13.72
CA SER A 505 -7.67 -34.33 -13.67
C SER A 505 -6.35 -33.56 -13.59
N VAL A 506 -5.97 -33.16 -12.38
CA VAL A 506 -4.76 -32.36 -12.16
C VAL A 506 -3.51 -33.18 -12.53
N PRO A 507 -2.59 -32.64 -13.35
CA PRO A 507 -1.31 -33.29 -13.64
C PRO A 507 -0.55 -33.67 -12.35
N GLU A 508 0.05 -34.87 -12.32
CA GLU A 508 0.74 -35.36 -11.12
C GLU A 508 1.90 -34.47 -10.67
N ASP A 509 2.58 -33.81 -11.62
CA ASP A 509 3.69 -32.90 -11.33
C ASP A 509 3.22 -31.70 -10.49
N ILE A 510 2.04 -31.16 -10.82
CA ILE A 510 1.43 -30.05 -10.07
C ILE A 510 0.96 -30.52 -8.69
N ARG A 511 0.40 -31.73 -8.59
CA ARG A 511 0.00 -32.32 -7.29
C ARG A 511 1.18 -32.50 -6.35
N LYS A 512 2.33 -32.97 -6.87
CA LYS A 512 3.58 -33.15 -6.10
C LYS A 512 4.30 -31.82 -5.83
N GLY A 513 3.81 -30.71 -6.40
CA GLY A 513 4.41 -29.38 -6.25
C GLY A 513 5.75 -29.22 -6.96
N LEU A 514 6.00 -30.03 -8.00
CA LEU A 514 7.23 -29.96 -8.78
C LEU A 514 7.23 -28.71 -9.68
N ASP A 515 8.40 -28.08 -9.80
CA ASP A 515 8.60 -27.02 -10.78
C ASP A 515 8.43 -27.54 -12.19
N PHE A 516 8.08 -26.64 -13.12
CA PHE A 516 7.91 -26.98 -14.53
C PHE A 516 9.10 -27.80 -15.03
N PRO A 517 8.91 -29.02 -15.55
CA PRO A 517 10.02 -29.87 -15.95
C PRO A 517 10.86 -29.12 -16.98
N LYS A 518 12.12 -28.87 -16.65
CA LYS A 518 13.11 -28.37 -17.62
C LYS A 518 13.17 -29.43 -18.71
N GLN A 519 12.50 -29.20 -19.84
CA GLN A 519 12.68 -30.05 -21.02
C GLN A 519 14.18 -30.19 -21.29
N LYS A 520 14.62 -31.41 -21.57
CA LYS A 520 16.00 -31.87 -21.79
C LYS A 520 16.84 -30.90 -22.64
N GLU A 521 17.39 -29.86 -22.03
CA GLU A 521 18.58 -29.19 -22.57
C GLU A 521 19.77 -30.08 -22.23
N SER A 522 20.33 -30.68 -23.27
CA SER A 522 21.59 -31.43 -23.38
C SER A 522 22.25 -31.93 -22.08
N LYS A 523 22.32 -33.27 -21.97
CA LYS A 523 23.17 -33.99 -21.00
C LYS A 523 24.57 -33.35 -20.90
N ARG A 524 24.89 -32.69 -19.78
CA ARG A 524 26.24 -32.75 -19.22
C ARG A 524 26.32 -34.01 -18.34
N PRO A 525 27.45 -34.73 -18.35
CA PRO A 525 27.56 -35.99 -17.60
C PRO A 525 27.42 -35.71 -16.10
N PRO A 526 26.83 -36.65 -15.33
CA PRO A 526 26.56 -36.47 -13.92
C PRO A 526 27.88 -36.52 -13.12
N THR A 527 28.19 -35.46 -12.38
CA THR A 527 29.14 -35.54 -11.28
C THR A 527 28.41 -36.03 -10.04
N ASN A 528 28.81 -37.22 -9.59
CA ASN A 528 28.55 -37.90 -8.31
C ASN A 528 27.31 -37.48 -7.52
N ALA A 529 26.29 -38.32 -7.65
CA ALA A 529 25.16 -38.39 -6.74
C ALA A 529 25.59 -39.02 -5.41
N GLU A 530 25.98 -38.20 -4.44
CA GLU A 530 26.03 -38.60 -3.02
C GLU A 530 25.85 -37.43 -2.03
N GLU A 531 25.76 -36.17 -2.49
CA GLU A 531 25.53 -35.01 -1.60
C GLU A 531 24.08 -34.47 -1.58
N ALA A 532 23.15 -35.12 -2.27
CA ALA A 532 21.75 -34.65 -2.39
C ALA A 532 20.77 -35.33 -1.42
N ALA A 533 21.26 -35.86 -0.30
CA ALA A 533 20.45 -36.54 0.70
C ALA A 533 20.77 -36.11 2.14
N ASP A 534 20.93 -34.81 2.40
CA ASP A 534 20.81 -34.29 3.77
C ASP A 534 20.55 -32.78 3.82
N MET A 535 19.29 -32.34 3.71
CA MET A 535 18.92 -30.93 3.96
C MET A 535 17.43 -30.77 4.35
N PRO A 536 17.10 -30.97 5.64
CA PRO A 536 16.10 -30.12 6.28
C PRO A 536 16.59 -29.55 7.64
N PHE A 537 17.88 -29.20 7.77
CA PHE A 537 18.45 -28.70 9.04
C PHE A 537 19.21 -27.36 8.98
N ARG A 538 19.24 -26.66 7.83
CA ARG A 538 20.00 -25.39 7.69
C ARG A 538 19.20 -24.10 7.87
N VAL A 539 17.89 -24.16 8.11
CA VAL A 539 17.06 -22.94 8.30
C VAL A 539 17.04 -22.50 9.77
N GLU A 540 17.39 -23.37 10.72
CA GLU A 540 17.48 -23.02 12.15
C GLU A 540 18.86 -22.47 12.55
N GLN A 541 19.94 -22.88 11.87
CA GLN A 541 21.29 -22.41 12.17
C GLN A 541 21.54 -20.98 11.66
N ASP A 542 21.00 -20.62 10.48
CA ASP A 542 21.07 -19.26 9.94
C ASP A 542 20.29 -18.25 10.79
N ARG A 543 19.20 -18.68 11.45
CA ARG A 543 18.42 -17.84 12.36
C ARG A 543 19.16 -17.55 13.66
N PHE A 544 19.90 -18.53 14.20
CA PHE A 544 20.69 -18.35 15.41
C PHE A 544 21.94 -17.49 15.18
N GLU A 545 22.60 -17.62 14.02
CA GLU A 545 23.74 -16.78 13.65
C GLU A 545 23.35 -15.33 13.30
N GLN A 546 22.14 -15.12 12.78
CA GLN A 546 21.60 -13.79 12.51
C GLN A 546 21.16 -13.09 13.82
N GLU A 547 20.57 -13.82 14.76
CA GLU A 547 20.24 -13.32 16.12
C GLU A 547 21.51 -13.02 16.96
N LEU A 548 22.63 -13.73 16.73
CA LEU A 548 23.93 -13.42 17.34
C LEU A 548 24.57 -12.14 16.75
N ARG A 549 24.53 -11.98 15.42
CA ARG A 549 25.05 -10.77 14.75
C ARG A 549 24.26 -9.51 15.10
N GLU A 550 22.94 -9.63 15.29
CA GLU A 550 22.09 -8.51 15.73
C GLU A 550 22.31 -8.16 17.22
N ARG A 551 22.70 -9.14 18.06
CA ARG A 551 23.14 -8.89 19.45
C ARG A 551 24.51 -8.21 19.52
N GLU A 552 25.48 -8.66 18.74
CA GLU A 552 26.83 -8.06 18.68
C GLU A 552 26.83 -6.65 18.05
N ALA A 553 25.91 -6.38 17.11
CA ALA A 553 25.70 -5.05 16.54
C ALA A 553 25.03 -4.06 17.50
N ASN A 554 24.23 -4.54 18.46
CA ASN A 554 23.60 -3.70 19.48
C ASN A 554 24.49 -3.44 20.72
N GLU A 555 25.48 -4.29 20.99
CA GLU A 555 26.45 -4.08 22.09
C GLU A 555 27.64 -3.17 21.71
N SER A 556 27.81 -2.84 20.43
CA SER A 556 28.90 -1.98 19.93
C SER A 556 28.52 -0.50 19.75
N ALA A 557 27.33 -0.09 20.18
CA ALA A 557 26.86 1.30 20.18
C ALA A 557 27.00 1.96 21.57
N ALA A 558 28.23 2.05 22.10
CA ALA A 558 28.62 2.94 23.19
C ALA A 558 30.09 3.40 22.96
N GLY A 559 30.33 4.72 22.82
CA GLY A 559 31.57 5.36 22.29
C GLY A 559 32.83 5.27 23.19
N PRO A 560 33.91 6.10 23.01
CA PRO A 560 34.00 7.40 22.29
C PRO A 560 35.28 7.68 21.41
N SER A 561 35.19 8.78 20.64
CA SER A 561 36.20 9.83 20.30
C SER A 561 37.48 9.57 19.44
N THR A 562 37.58 10.41 18.39
CA THR A 562 38.74 11.03 17.68
C THR A 562 39.61 10.20 16.71
N PRO A 563 39.86 10.67 15.47
CA PRO A 563 40.88 10.11 14.57
C PRO A 563 42.24 10.85 14.65
N GLU A 564 43.34 10.10 14.64
CA GLU A 564 44.73 10.61 14.60
C GLU A 564 45.21 10.96 13.18
N TRP A 565 46.18 11.88 13.12
CA TRP A 565 46.78 12.54 11.95
C TRP A 565 47.96 11.76 11.35
N PRO A 566 48.38 12.03 10.09
CA PRO A 566 49.45 11.28 9.42
C PRO A 566 50.87 11.67 9.90
N LEU A 567 51.77 10.69 9.87
CA LEU A 567 53.15 10.74 10.36
C LEU A 567 54.04 11.69 9.53
N THR A 568 54.77 12.57 10.23
CA THR A 568 55.92 13.37 9.76
C THR A 568 57.21 12.83 10.38
N ASP A 569 58.34 12.92 9.69
CA ASP A 569 59.65 12.62 10.27
C ASP A 569 60.29 13.86 10.95
N GLU A 570 61.44 13.65 11.59
CA GLU A 570 61.99 14.51 12.66
C GLU A 570 62.46 15.91 12.23
N GLU A 571 62.29 16.28 10.96
CA GLU A 571 62.62 17.62 10.43
C GLU A 571 61.46 18.33 9.72
N GLY A 572 60.24 17.74 9.73
CA GLY A 572 58.99 18.50 9.61
C GLY A 572 58.55 18.94 8.20
N ASP A 573 58.98 18.27 7.13
CA ASP A 573 58.49 18.49 5.76
C ASP A 573 57.75 17.25 5.20
N VAL A 574 56.68 17.47 4.44
CA VAL A 574 55.85 16.42 3.80
C VAL A 574 56.46 16.03 2.45
N VAL A 575 56.96 14.80 2.33
CA VAL A 575 57.62 14.29 1.12
C VAL A 575 56.59 13.84 0.07
N MET A 576 56.67 14.42 -1.13
CA MET A 576 56.02 13.96 -2.37
C MET A 576 57.08 13.31 -3.26
N SER A 577 56.76 12.22 -3.97
CA SER A 577 57.57 11.72 -5.07
C SER A 577 56.73 11.37 -6.31
N ASP A 578 57.19 11.88 -7.45
CA ASP A 578 56.63 11.71 -8.79
C ASP A 578 57.43 10.70 -9.65
N ALA A 579 56.78 10.24 -10.74
CA ALA A 579 57.30 9.84 -12.07
C ALA A 579 57.83 8.41 -12.37
N GLU A 580 57.15 7.74 -13.34
CA GLU A 580 57.60 7.12 -14.64
C GLU A 580 58.90 6.26 -14.67
N ASP A 581 59.13 5.11 -15.33
CA ASP A 581 58.70 4.35 -16.54
C ASP A 581 59.05 2.84 -16.31
N GLU A 582 58.48 1.78 -16.94
CA GLU A 582 58.73 1.26 -18.30
C GLU A 582 57.76 0.08 -18.64
N ALA A 583 57.37 -0.04 -19.92
CA ALA A 583 56.69 -1.20 -20.57
C ALA A 583 57.75 -2.21 -21.15
N PRO A 584 57.48 -3.24 -22.00
CA PRO A 584 56.24 -3.84 -22.54
C PRO A 584 56.21 -5.40 -22.67
N VAL A 585 55.03 -6.06 -22.81
CA VAL A 585 54.81 -7.28 -23.65
C VAL A 585 53.32 -7.37 -24.06
N GLN A 586 53.05 -7.65 -25.34
CA GLN A 586 51.75 -7.79 -26.06
C GLN A 586 51.43 -9.28 -26.41
N PRO A 587 50.30 -9.69 -27.05
CA PRO A 587 48.92 -9.16 -27.19
C PRO A 587 47.84 -10.26 -26.90
N PRO A 588 46.52 -10.07 -27.19
CA PRO A 588 46.02 -10.26 -28.56
C PRO A 588 45.01 -9.20 -29.05
N GLN A 589 45.30 -8.72 -30.25
CA GLN A 589 44.37 -8.27 -31.29
C GLN A 589 43.78 -9.53 -31.98
N THR A 590 42.65 -9.62 -32.68
CA THR A 590 41.64 -8.69 -33.22
C THR A 590 40.56 -9.56 -33.92
N THR A 591 39.31 -9.07 -33.98
CA THR A 591 38.33 -9.09 -35.13
C THR A 591 38.18 -10.36 -35.99
N ASP A 592 37.02 -10.81 -36.47
CA ASP A 592 35.75 -10.13 -36.73
C ASP A 592 34.66 -11.16 -37.04
N MET A 593 33.41 -10.70 -36.89
CA MET A 593 32.15 -11.13 -37.53
C MET A 593 32.08 -12.45 -38.33
N THR A 594 31.14 -13.34 -37.95
CA THR A 594 29.96 -13.68 -38.78
C THR A 594 28.98 -14.59 -38.02
N ALA A 595 27.70 -14.44 -38.39
CA ALA A 595 26.48 -14.82 -37.71
C ALA A 595 26.25 -16.33 -37.42
N SER A 596 25.49 -16.61 -36.35
CA SER A 596 24.36 -17.60 -36.24
C SER A 596 23.99 -17.83 -34.75
N ILE A 597 23.07 -17.06 -34.14
CA ILE A 597 21.68 -17.46 -33.76
C ILE A 597 21.64 -18.71 -32.83
N SER A 598 21.25 -18.62 -31.55
CA SER A 598 19.86 -18.87 -31.08
C SER A 598 19.79 -18.72 -29.53
N LEU A 599 19.12 -17.69 -28.99
CA LEU A 599 17.71 -17.70 -28.53
C LEU A 599 17.49 -18.05 -27.04
N THR A 600 17.86 -17.09 -26.20
CA THR A 600 17.03 -16.61 -25.10
C THR A 600 15.67 -16.12 -25.64
N GLN A 601 14.55 -16.69 -25.18
CA GLN A 601 13.20 -16.12 -25.37
C GLN A 601 12.11 -16.85 -24.57
N ILE A 602 11.67 -16.24 -23.47
CA ILE A 602 10.25 -16.24 -23.09
C ILE A 602 9.66 -15.07 -23.87
N PRO A 603 8.55 -15.22 -24.61
CA PRO A 603 8.19 -14.23 -25.61
C PRO A 603 7.41 -13.05 -25.00
N THR A 604 8.12 -12.01 -24.54
CA THR A 604 7.57 -10.65 -24.33
C THR A 604 7.39 -9.84 -25.62
N LYS A 605 7.36 -10.48 -26.79
CA LYS A 605 7.34 -9.78 -28.07
C LYS A 605 5.92 -9.60 -28.62
N PRO A 606 5.41 -8.38 -28.84
CA PRO A 606 5.12 -7.94 -30.19
C PRO A 606 6.45 -7.89 -30.96
N SER A 607 6.46 -8.27 -32.24
CA SER A 607 7.67 -8.54 -33.05
C SER A 607 8.90 -7.64 -32.79
N LEU A 608 10.07 -8.24 -32.51
CA LEU A 608 11.38 -7.56 -32.35
C LEU A 608 11.91 -6.80 -33.60
N SER A 609 11.12 -6.70 -34.67
CA SER A 609 11.55 -6.18 -35.97
C SER A 609 10.92 -4.86 -36.36
N HIS A 610 9.99 -4.31 -35.57
CA HIS A 610 9.27 -3.09 -35.95
C HIS A 610 9.30 -2.05 -34.85
N LYS A 611 9.73 -0.84 -35.23
CA LYS A 611 9.44 0.36 -34.45
C LYS A 611 7.94 0.59 -34.52
N TRP A 612 7.28 0.67 -33.38
CA TRP A 612 5.86 1.05 -33.31
C TRP A 612 5.73 2.29 -32.46
N HIS A 613 4.67 3.06 -32.71
CA HIS A 613 4.32 4.19 -31.86
C HIS A 613 3.39 3.70 -30.76
N THR A 614 3.61 4.12 -29.52
CA THR A 614 2.73 3.79 -28.40
C THR A 614 2.61 4.96 -27.43
N THR A 615 1.52 4.93 -26.67
CA THR A 615 1.31 5.81 -25.53
C THR A 615 1.20 4.95 -24.27
N ILE A 616 2.08 5.20 -23.30
CA ILE A 616 2.08 4.62 -21.96
C ILE A 616 1.53 5.68 -21.02
N ASP A 617 0.35 5.44 -20.45
CA ASP A 617 -0.32 6.32 -19.48
C ASP A 617 -1.02 5.44 -18.43
N SER A 618 -0.22 4.70 -17.67
CA SER A 618 -0.68 3.78 -16.63
C SER A 618 -0.58 4.39 -15.24
N LEU A 619 -1.45 3.93 -14.34
CA LEU A 619 -1.51 4.42 -12.96
C LEU A 619 -0.17 4.19 -12.24
N GLY A 620 0.50 5.26 -11.81
CA GLY A 620 1.74 5.20 -11.03
C GLY A 620 3.05 5.12 -11.83
N HIS A 621 3.02 5.44 -13.13
CA HIS A 621 4.18 5.41 -14.02
C HIS A 621 4.37 6.69 -14.83
N ASP A 622 5.60 6.87 -15.34
CA ASP A 622 5.94 7.93 -16.27
C ASP A 622 5.08 7.82 -17.53
N TYR A 623 4.51 8.95 -17.96
CA TYR A 623 3.79 9.03 -19.23
C TYR A 623 4.79 9.06 -20.37
N TYR A 624 4.61 8.21 -21.38
CA TYR A 624 5.42 8.24 -22.59
C TYR A 624 4.55 8.19 -23.83
N GLN A 625 4.86 9.01 -24.84
CA GLN A 625 4.25 8.96 -26.15
C GLN A 625 5.34 9.05 -27.21
N GLY A 626 5.52 7.99 -28.00
CA GLY A 626 6.59 7.99 -29.01
C GLY A 626 6.88 6.62 -29.59
N GLN A 627 8.01 6.52 -30.29
CA GLN A 627 8.45 5.26 -30.89
C GLN A 627 9.08 4.33 -29.84
N MET A 628 8.73 3.06 -29.92
CA MET A 628 9.28 2.01 -29.06
C MET A 628 9.96 0.95 -29.91
N PHE A 629 11.03 0.38 -29.37
CA PHE A 629 11.68 -0.79 -29.94
C PHE A 629 11.94 -1.82 -28.84
N GLY A 630 11.13 -2.88 -28.80
CA GLY A 630 11.07 -3.76 -27.63
C GLY A 630 10.55 -3.02 -26.40
N ASP A 631 11.23 -3.15 -25.26
CA ASP A 631 10.88 -2.50 -23.98
C ASP A 631 11.57 -1.14 -23.77
N LYS A 632 12.16 -0.54 -24.82
CA LYS A 632 12.98 0.67 -24.73
C LYS A 632 12.47 1.78 -25.63
N TYR A 633 12.47 3.02 -25.09
CA TYR A 633 12.19 4.24 -25.84
C TYR A 633 13.18 4.40 -27.01
N GLN A 634 12.66 4.72 -28.20
CA GLN A 634 13.45 4.98 -29.40
C GLN A 634 12.87 6.15 -30.19
N GLY A 635 13.68 6.77 -31.05
CA GLY A 635 13.19 7.77 -31.98
C GLY A 635 12.63 9.00 -31.27
N GLU A 636 11.73 9.73 -31.91
CA GLU A 636 11.07 10.88 -31.27
C GLU A 636 10.05 10.41 -30.24
N GLY A 637 10.09 11.03 -29.06
CA GLY A 637 9.12 10.78 -28.01
C GLY A 637 8.96 11.95 -27.05
N HIS A 638 7.87 11.87 -26.31
CA HIS A 638 7.50 12.77 -25.23
C HIS A 638 7.38 11.93 -23.96
N LEU A 639 8.18 12.24 -22.94
CA LEU A 639 8.22 11.56 -21.65
C LEU A 639 7.89 12.59 -20.56
N VAL A 640 6.93 12.28 -19.69
CA VAL A 640 6.63 13.06 -18.48
C VAL A 640 6.81 12.14 -17.28
N SER A 641 7.84 12.39 -16.48
CA SER A 641 8.16 11.56 -15.33
C SER A 641 7.14 11.72 -14.20
N MET A 642 7.10 10.77 -13.27
CA MET A 642 6.32 10.86 -12.04
C MET A 642 6.73 12.04 -11.16
N SER A 643 8.00 12.46 -11.26
CA SER A 643 8.51 13.67 -10.61
C SER A 643 7.98 14.96 -11.26
N GLY A 644 7.40 14.85 -12.46
CA GLY A 644 6.89 15.97 -13.24
C GLY A 644 7.82 16.47 -14.35
N ASP A 645 9.03 15.92 -14.44
CA ASP A 645 10.01 16.35 -15.45
C ASP A 645 9.53 15.94 -16.84
N GLU A 646 9.51 16.89 -17.77
CA GLU A 646 9.00 16.70 -19.12
C GLU A 646 10.15 16.76 -20.13
N TYR A 647 10.32 15.69 -20.91
CA TYR A 647 11.28 15.61 -21.99
C TYR A 647 10.60 15.40 -23.34
N ILE A 648 10.92 16.24 -24.32
CA ILE A 648 10.50 16.09 -25.71
C ILE A 648 11.76 16.03 -26.57
N GLY A 649 12.01 14.90 -27.22
CA GLY A 649 13.21 14.75 -28.04
C GLY A 649 13.45 13.34 -28.51
N HIS A 650 14.68 13.08 -28.96
CA HIS A 650 15.06 11.76 -29.42
C HIS A 650 15.49 10.83 -28.27
N PHE A 651 15.15 9.57 -28.41
CA PHE A 651 15.52 8.49 -27.51
C PHE A 651 16.33 7.42 -28.25
N TYR A 652 17.33 6.87 -27.56
CA TYR A 652 18.05 5.70 -28.02
C TYR A 652 18.26 4.71 -26.87
N GLN A 653 17.76 3.48 -27.06
CA GLN A 653 17.80 2.41 -26.05
C GLN A 653 17.31 2.84 -24.66
N GLY A 654 16.24 3.65 -24.60
CA GLY A 654 15.63 4.10 -23.33
C GLY A 654 16.29 5.32 -22.69
N LYS A 655 17.35 5.90 -23.29
CA LYS A 655 18.01 7.11 -22.81
C LYS A 655 17.78 8.29 -23.76
N GLN A 656 17.80 9.51 -23.24
CA GLN A 656 17.76 10.74 -24.04
C GLN A 656 19.02 10.83 -24.91
N GLU A 657 18.86 11.07 -26.21
CA GLU A 657 19.93 11.12 -27.20
C GLU A 657 19.59 12.18 -28.26
N GLY A 658 20.57 12.78 -28.92
CA GLY A 658 20.32 13.76 -29.98
C GLY A 658 19.74 15.07 -29.46
N TYR A 659 18.94 15.79 -30.25
CA TYR A 659 18.36 17.06 -29.79
C TYR A 659 17.10 16.81 -28.97
N GLY A 660 16.97 17.53 -27.86
CA GLY A 660 15.78 17.45 -27.02
C GLY A 660 15.65 18.59 -26.02
N LYS A 661 14.42 18.79 -25.59
CA LYS A 661 14.00 19.80 -24.63
C LYS A 661 13.57 19.10 -23.34
N MET A 662 14.19 19.44 -22.22
CA MET A 662 13.87 18.99 -20.87
C MET A 662 13.36 20.16 -20.04
N VAL A 663 12.24 19.95 -19.35
CA VAL A 663 11.67 20.88 -18.37
C VAL A 663 11.70 20.19 -17.02
N TYR A 664 12.45 20.75 -16.08
CA TYR A 664 12.59 20.21 -14.73
C TYR A 664 11.46 20.73 -13.84
N ALA A 665 10.66 19.84 -13.25
CA ALA A 665 9.51 20.23 -12.45
C ALA A 665 9.91 20.88 -11.11
N LEU A 666 10.94 20.36 -10.45
CA LEU A 666 11.36 20.83 -9.12
C LEU A 666 11.98 22.24 -9.16
N SER A 667 12.81 22.52 -10.16
CA SER A 667 13.52 23.80 -10.30
C SER A 667 12.86 24.77 -11.28
N GLY A 668 11.95 24.29 -12.13
CA GLY A 668 11.38 25.05 -13.25
C GLY A 668 12.37 25.27 -14.41
N ASN A 669 13.60 24.78 -14.31
CA ASN A 669 14.63 25.02 -15.30
C ASN A 669 14.28 24.35 -16.64
N VAL A 670 14.65 24.99 -17.74
CA VAL A 670 14.42 24.47 -19.09
C VAL A 670 15.75 24.30 -19.78
N TYR A 671 16.09 23.08 -20.17
CA TYR A 671 17.24 22.78 -21.01
C TYR A 671 16.78 22.43 -22.43
N GLU A 672 17.38 23.04 -23.44
CA GLU A 672 17.13 22.74 -24.84
C GLU A 672 18.47 22.60 -25.56
N GLY A 673 18.80 21.40 -26.04
CA GLY A 673 20.13 21.13 -26.58
C GLY A 673 20.36 19.70 -26.97
N GLN A 674 21.63 19.35 -27.18
CA GLN A 674 22.03 17.99 -27.50
C GLN A 674 22.15 17.13 -26.22
N TRP A 675 21.82 15.87 -26.38
CA TRP A 675 21.80 14.85 -25.34
C TRP A 675 22.61 13.66 -25.82
N GLN A 676 23.33 13.04 -24.89
CA GLN A 676 24.03 11.80 -25.14
C GLN A 676 23.98 10.92 -23.90
N ALA A 677 23.54 9.67 -24.05
CA ALA A 677 23.43 8.68 -22.98
C ALA A 677 22.69 9.19 -21.72
N GLY A 678 21.68 10.05 -21.89
CA GLY A 678 20.88 10.63 -20.80
C GLY A 678 21.49 11.85 -20.12
N GLN A 679 22.56 12.43 -20.65
CA GLN A 679 23.21 13.63 -20.11
C GLN A 679 23.27 14.75 -21.15
N HIS A 680 23.33 16.01 -20.69
CA HIS A 680 23.56 17.16 -21.57
C HIS A 680 24.91 17.03 -22.28
N HIS A 681 24.92 17.21 -23.59
CA HIS A 681 26.10 17.11 -24.43
C HIS A 681 26.09 18.18 -25.54
N GLY A 682 27.20 18.38 -26.23
CA GLY A 682 27.26 19.21 -27.42
C GLY A 682 26.99 20.69 -27.13
N HIS A 683 26.03 21.29 -27.83
CA HIS A 683 25.61 22.67 -27.60
C HIS A 683 24.16 22.70 -27.08
N GLY A 684 23.89 23.55 -26.10
CA GLY A 684 22.57 23.65 -25.49
C GLY A 684 22.37 24.90 -24.65
N THR A 685 21.10 25.25 -24.50
CA THR A 685 20.62 26.41 -23.78
C THR A 685 19.91 25.98 -22.50
N LEU A 686 20.40 26.42 -21.35
CA LEU A 686 19.75 26.22 -20.05
C LEU A 686 19.17 27.57 -19.59
N THR A 687 17.85 27.60 -19.39
CA THR A 687 17.13 28.73 -18.81
C THR A 687 16.79 28.40 -17.37
N GLU A 688 17.29 29.20 -16.43
CA GLU A 688 17.01 29.08 -15.01
C GLU A 688 15.73 29.84 -14.67
N ALA A 689 14.73 29.17 -14.09
CA ALA A 689 13.44 29.82 -13.79
C ALA A 689 13.54 30.81 -12.61
N ALA A 690 14.41 30.55 -11.64
CA ALA A 690 14.55 31.38 -10.45
C ALA A 690 15.21 32.74 -10.73
N THR A 691 16.23 32.76 -11.59
CA THR A 691 17.05 33.94 -11.89
C THR A 691 16.71 34.57 -13.24
N GLY A 692 16.03 33.84 -14.13
CA GLY A 692 15.83 34.24 -15.53
C GLY A 692 17.13 34.18 -16.35
N ASN A 693 18.21 33.63 -15.79
CA ASN A 693 19.49 33.53 -16.47
C ASN A 693 19.41 32.48 -17.59
N VAL A 694 19.93 32.86 -18.76
CA VAL A 694 20.03 32.00 -19.93
C VAL A 694 21.51 31.69 -20.16
N PHE A 695 21.89 30.44 -19.97
CA PHE A 695 23.19 29.91 -20.33
C PHE A 695 23.09 29.28 -21.72
N GLU A 696 23.84 29.80 -22.69
CA GLU A 696 23.91 29.27 -24.06
C GLU A 696 25.36 28.83 -24.33
N GLY A 697 25.62 27.52 -24.41
CA GLY A 697 27.00 27.05 -24.36
C GLY A 697 27.23 25.59 -24.68
N GLY A 698 28.50 25.19 -24.63
CA GLY A 698 28.89 23.81 -24.78
C GLY A 698 28.62 22.99 -23.51
N TRP A 699 28.37 21.69 -23.69
CA TRP A 699 28.06 20.71 -22.65
C TRP A 699 28.84 19.42 -22.91
N LYS A 700 29.36 18.82 -21.84
CA LYS A 700 30.00 17.50 -21.90
C LYS A 700 29.75 16.77 -20.58
N GLU A 701 29.22 15.55 -20.66
CA GLU A 701 28.92 14.69 -19.50
C GLU A 701 28.07 15.40 -18.43
N GLY A 702 27.04 16.16 -18.87
CA GLY A 702 26.16 16.90 -17.97
C GLY A 702 26.78 18.17 -17.36
N LYS A 703 28.02 18.52 -17.69
CA LYS A 703 28.72 19.72 -17.18
C LYS A 703 28.85 20.78 -18.28
N LYS A 704 28.75 22.05 -17.88
CA LYS A 704 29.03 23.22 -18.72
C LYS A 704 30.49 23.15 -19.20
N HIS A 705 30.73 23.17 -20.51
CA HIS A 705 32.06 22.99 -21.11
C HIS A 705 32.27 23.89 -22.34
N GLY A 706 33.50 24.30 -22.62
CA GLY A 706 33.83 25.10 -23.79
C GLY A 706 33.37 26.56 -23.70
N ARG A 707 33.20 27.22 -24.86
CA ARG A 707 32.79 28.63 -24.93
C ARG A 707 31.27 28.72 -24.74
N PHE A 708 30.84 29.60 -23.84
CA PHE A 708 29.43 29.84 -23.55
C PHE A 708 29.15 31.34 -23.40
N VAL A 709 27.88 31.70 -23.52
CA VAL A 709 27.35 33.05 -23.32
C VAL A 709 26.30 32.94 -22.22
N LEU A 710 26.48 33.70 -21.13
CA LEU A 710 25.51 33.82 -20.07
C LEU A 710 24.80 35.17 -20.21
N LYS A 711 23.49 35.14 -20.46
CA LYS A 711 22.62 36.33 -20.56
C LYS A 711 21.75 36.34 -19.31
N GLY A 712 21.91 37.35 -18.46
CA GLY A 712 21.16 37.47 -17.20
C GLY A 712 20.99 38.93 -16.79
N GLN A 713 19.92 39.24 -16.08
CA GLN A 713 19.79 40.50 -15.34
C GLN A 713 20.21 40.24 -13.91
N VAL A 714 21.31 40.85 -13.49
CA VAL A 714 21.82 40.72 -12.12
C VAL A 714 20.86 41.48 -11.19
N THR A 715 20.07 40.73 -10.42
CA THR A 715 19.28 41.29 -9.31
C THR A 715 20.23 41.70 -8.17
N GLU A 716 19.88 42.76 -7.41
CA GLU A 716 20.77 43.34 -6.39
C GLU A 716 21.19 42.36 -5.28
N GLU A 717 20.47 41.26 -5.11
CA GLU A 717 20.74 40.22 -4.12
C GLU A 717 21.99 39.38 -4.42
N ASP A 718 22.41 39.26 -5.69
CA ASP A 718 23.63 38.52 -6.08
C ASP A 718 24.92 39.34 -5.83
N ARG A 719 24.80 40.63 -5.48
CA ARG A 719 25.95 41.52 -5.28
C ARG A 719 26.68 41.32 -3.95
N GLY A 720 26.18 40.43 -3.09
CA GLY A 720 26.82 40.02 -1.83
C GLY A 720 27.68 38.75 -1.94
N LEU A 721 27.59 38.04 -3.07
CA LEU A 721 28.26 36.76 -3.29
C LEU A 721 29.69 36.95 -3.81
N CYS A 722 30.53 35.97 -3.51
CA CYS A 722 31.93 35.94 -3.87
C CYS A 722 32.09 35.94 -5.39
N THR A 723 32.85 36.89 -5.91
CA THR A 723 33.11 37.06 -7.35
C THR A 723 33.90 35.91 -7.99
N ILE A 724 34.38 34.96 -7.19
CA ILE A 724 35.19 33.82 -7.64
C ILE A 724 34.37 32.54 -7.68
N CYS A 725 33.62 32.23 -6.61
CA CYS A 725 32.83 30.99 -6.52
C CYS A 725 31.33 31.18 -6.71
N TYR A 726 30.82 32.43 -6.64
CA TYR A 726 29.39 32.79 -6.76
C TYR A 726 28.43 32.06 -5.80
N GLU A 727 28.94 31.27 -4.85
CA GLU A 727 28.15 30.46 -3.91
C GLU A 727 28.11 31.02 -2.49
N ARG A 728 29.12 31.81 -2.09
CA ARG A 728 29.33 32.21 -0.68
C ARG A 728 29.52 33.70 -0.55
N GLU A 729 29.13 34.28 0.58
CA GLU A 729 29.22 35.73 0.81
C GLU A 729 30.67 36.26 0.79
N MET A 730 30.83 37.52 0.40
CA MET A 730 32.12 38.23 0.43
C MET A 730 32.51 38.60 1.87
N THR A 731 33.43 37.84 2.43
CA THR A 731 33.88 38.01 3.82
C THR A 731 35.31 38.53 3.95
N THR A 732 36.06 38.65 2.86
CA THR A 732 37.52 38.86 2.95
C THR A 732 38.03 39.80 1.85
N ALA A 733 38.80 40.79 2.26
CA ALA A 733 39.48 41.76 1.40
C ALA A 733 41.00 41.56 1.45
N PHE A 734 41.68 41.75 0.31
CA PHE A 734 43.15 41.80 0.31
C PHE A 734 43.62 43.17 0.80
N TYR A 735 44.25 43.21 1.97
CA TYR A 735 44.62 44.46 2.66
C TYR A 735 45.59 45.32 1.85
N ASP A 736 46.56 44.69 1.18
CA ASP A 736 47.68 45.45 0.58
C ASP A 736 47.32 46.20 -0.70
N CYS A 737 46.23 45.81 -1.35
CA CYS A 737 45.84 46.39 -2.62
C CYS A 737 44.36 46.78 -2.73
N GLY A 738 43.48 46.23 -1.88
CA GLY A 738 42.06 46.56 -1.85
C GLY A 738 41.26 46.22 -3.11
N HIS A 739 41.89 45.66 -4.16
CA HIS A 739 41.25 45.49 -5.47
C HIS A 739 40.26 44.31 -5.55
N VAL A 740 40.34 43.35 -4.63
CA VAL A 740 39.53 42.12 -4.70
C VAL A 740 38.86 41.84 -3.35
N LEU A 741 37.56 41.57 -3.42
CA LEU A 741 36.72 41.06 -2.33
C LEU A 741 36.26 39.64 -2.69
N ALA A 742 36.45 38.69 -1.78
CA ALA A 742 36.14 37.27 -1.99
C ALA A 742 35.65 36.60 -0.70
N CYS A 743 35.12 35.38 -0.79
CA CYS A 743 34.87 34.54 0.39
C CYS A 743 36.21 34.04 0.98
N ARG A 744 36.19 33.67 2.26
CA ARG A 744 37.37 33.22 3.01
C ARG A 744 38.15 32.11 2.30
N GLU A 745 37.47 31.13 1.73
CA GLU A 745 38.12 29.99 1.06
C GLU A 745 38.80 30.39 -0.25
N CYS A 746 38.15 31.22 -1.07
CA CYS A 746 38.76 31.71 -2.30
C CYS A 746 39.94 32.65 -2.02
N ALA A 747 39.83 33.51 -1.01
CA ALA A 747 40.91 34.41 -0.60
C ALA A 747 42.15 33.65 -0.09
N ALA A 748 41.96 32.50 0.56
CA ALA A 748 43.07 31.67 1.06
C ALA A 748 43.90 31.02 -0.05
N ARG A 749 43.29 30.72 -1.20
CA ARG A 749 43.96 30.02 -2.32
C ARG A 749 44.73 30.95 -3.27
N ILE A 750 44.64 32.27 -3.07
CA ILE A 750 45.22 33.27 -3.98
C ILE A 750 46.41 33.94 -3.30
N ASP A 751 47.59 33.77 -3.88
CA ASP A 751 48.84 34.35 -3.37
C ASP A 751 49.26 35.65 -4.07
N SER A 752 48.68 35.95 -5.24
CA SER A 752 48.90 37.19 -5.96
C SER A 752 47.58 37.79 -6.43
N CYS A 753 47.41 39.11 -6.27
CA CYS A 753 46.18 39.76 -6.66
C CYS A 753 45.97 39.68 -8.18
N PRO A 754 44.82 39.18 -8.68
CA PRO A 754 44.59 39.03 -10.12
C PRO A 754 44.53 40.36 -10.88
N ILE A 755 44.24 41.48 -10.20
CA ILE A 755 44.13 42.81 -10.81
C ILE A 755 45.51 43.49 -10.86
N CYS A 756 46.21 43.61 -9.73
CA CYS A 756 47.46 44.37 -9.65
C CYS A 756 48.74 43.51 -9.65
N ARG A 757 48.61 42.17 -9.69
CA ARG A 757 49.70 41.18 -9.73
C ARG A 757 50.73 41.27 -8.61
N ARG A 758 50.44 42.02 -7.54
CA ARG A 758 51.26 42.08 -6.33
C ARG A 758 50.96 40.87 -5.45
N ARG A 759 51.99 40.37 -4.76
CA ARG A 759 51.85 39.30 -3.77
C ARG A 759 50.96 39.78 -2.62
N VAL A 760 50.02 38.95 -2.18
CA VAL A 760 49.13 39.22 -1.06
C VAL A 760 49.91 38.91 0.23
N VAL A 761 50.19 39.94 1.01
CA VAL A 761 50.91 39.88 2.29
C VAL A 761 49.90 39.80 3.46
N GLY A 762 48.75 40.47 3.35
CA GLY A 762 47.71 40.50 4.38
C GLY A 762 46.29 40.29 3.83
N ARG A 763 45.48 39.51 4.55
CA ARG A 763 44.06 39.25 4.26
C ARG A 763 43.23 39.74 5.43
N LEU A 764 42.27 40.63 5.18
CA LEU A 764 41.44 41.24 6.21
C LEU A 764 40.02 40.67 6.13
N GLN A 765 39.56 40.07 7.23
CA GLN A 765 38.20 39.55 7.33
C GLN A 765 37.24 40.69 7.68
N LEU A 766 36.24 40.89 6.83
CA LEU A 766 35.20 41.89 6.99
C LEU A 766 34.02 41.28 7.75
N TYR A 767 33.50 42.00 8.73
CA TYR A 767 32.31 41.63 9.48
C TYR A 767 31.26 42.74 9.31
N GLY A 768 30.04 42.37 8.87
CA GLY A 768 28.89 43.30 8.83
C GLY A 768 28.92 44.38 7.75
N VAL A 769 29.66 44.20 6.66
CA VAL A 769 29.76 45.20 5.57
C VAL A 769 28.68 44.96 4.52
N ARG A 770 27.76 45.91 4.34
CA ARG A 770 26.90 46.02 3.14
C ARG A 770 27.54 47.03 2.19
N MET A 771 28.04 46.55 1.06
CA MET A 771 28.62 47.41 0.02
C MET A 771 27.48 48.07 -0.77
N THR A 772 27.31 49.38 -0.63
CA THR A 772 26.58 50.21 -1.59
C THR A 772 27.60 50.94 -2.43
N LEU A 773 27.63 50.66 -3.73
CA LEU A 773 28.37 51.46 -4.70
C LEU A 773 27.39 52.49 -5.27
N GLU A 774 27.69 53.77 -5.11
CA GLU A 774 27.15 54.82 -5.99
C GLU A 774 27.84 54.77 -7.35
#